data_AF-A0A2J7PQ27-F1
#
_entry.id   AF-A0A2J7PQ27-F1
#
_cell.length_a   1.000
_cell.length_b   1.000
_cell.length_c   1.000
_cell.angle_alpha   90.00
_cell.angle_beta   90.00
_cell.angle_gamma   90.00
#
_symmetry.space_group_name_H-M   'P 1'
#
loop_
_entity.id
_entity.type
_entity.pdbx_description
1 polymer ?
#
loop_
_entity_poly.entity_id
_entity_poly.type
_entity_poly.pdbx_seq_one_letter_code
_entity_poly.pdbx_strand_id
1 'polypeptide(L)'
;ISINKAINQIETPVKEKHVRSTIIGTFHEKGAQTFWVCALRLPLQDNRIAAWKFCHVLHKVLREGHPQVLSHSQRHRGEIEDLGKLWCHLREGYGKLIQCYTVLLITKLDFHRRNPRFPGNLQVTKEELESIGENDINNYFQMSVEMFDYMDEILNLQSAIFGSLNMSRSNSMMSSGQCRLAPLIPCIQDSSQLYDYCVKILFKLHASLPPDTLAGHRERFLKQFQDLRQFYLNASTMQYFRNLIQIPLLPETPPNFLVQSDLRSYVTPVVILPPEDTVHHNDSDNVVDGNLVDTSDANSLTGDLVDLNHRNGSVSPDVLAERDSLIEHLQQEIAHLRKEIQRLIHEHQRIVDQLNEKIGELQVDLATKDSELLQERQLKEDLLQQTEAVSKFQETEQKAKTVEEKFQKLKDIYRKLREEHIKLIRQKADVDKQLLSAQSMSDAAVRSKAQAESRIQELMLEKSQTEESLQKSSNEAQAELVHLKQSQEAAKSENQNLACKVEWLLSEKGSVESQLQDVLAQKEDLDVRLKDTEGRMKELESRLQEEKFNRLYQLLVTCISQAEGVVQKSIHEVDNPAISAVTCTPDYFRGLIEPVQNSLNDLGSSYKSFYSNSAAIDNLVQNVICVAQLVANYILQGKTTSNTSPDIEFGERRCERVRCDEETMRRMFRSFVKIWQTP
;
A
#
# COMPACT_ATOMS: atom_id res chain seq x y z
N ILE A 1 9.65 -27.82 17.67
CA ILE A 1 9.17 -26.83 18.68
C ILE A 1 8.80 -25.49 18.03
N SER A 2 9.71 -24.85 17.29
CA SER A 2 9.45 -23.53 16.67
C SER A 2 8.22 -23.51 15.76
N ILE A 3 8.00 -24.56 14.95
CA ILE A 3 6.81 -24.71 14.10
C ILE A 3 5.51 -24.67 14.93
N ASN A 4 5.42 -25.47 16.00
CA ASN A 4 4.24 -25.47 16.91
C ASN A 4 4.03 -24.11 17.59
N LYS A 5 5.10 -23.40 17.94
CA LYS A 5 5.00 -22.06 18.54
C LYS A 5 4.57 -21.00 17.52
N ALA A 6 4.99 -21.14 16.26
CA ALA A 6 4.59 -20.24 15.17
C ALA A 6 3.12 -20.46 14.77
N ILE A 7 2.73 -21.72 14.57
CA ILE A 7 1.39 -22.15 14.14
C ILE A 7 0.56 -22.58 15.36
N ASN A 8 0.39 -21.65 16.30
CA ASN A 8 -0.44 -21.85 17.48
C ASN A 8 -1.90 -21.41 17.25
N GLN A 9 -2.80 -21.74 18.18
CA GLN A 9 -4.23 -21.45 18.06
C GLN A 9 -4.63 -20.03 18.54
N ILE A 10 -3.67 -19.22 19.01
CA ILE A 10 -3.93 -17.91 19.60
C ILE A 10 -4.01 -16.86 18.49
N GLU A 11 -5.07 -16.05 18.44
CA GLU A 11 -5.30 -15.01 17.44
C GLU A 11 -4.39 -13.77 17.65
N THR A 12 -3.10 -13.97 17.43
CA THR A 12 -2.03 -12.98 17.54
C THR A 12 -1.07 -13.13 16.36
N PRO A 13 -0.30 -12.10 15.99
CA PRO A 13 0.69 -12.21 14.91
C PRO A 13 1.66 -13.36 15.17
N VAL A 14 2.14 -13.98 14.09
CA VAL A 14 3.17 -15.00 14.20
C VAL A 14 4.45 -14.32 14.70
N LYS A 15 5.10 -14.91 15.73
CA LYS A 15 6.34 -14.37 16.26
C LYS A 15 7.50 -14.65 15.30
N GLU A 16 8.13 -13.60 14.80
CA GLU A 16 9.19 -13.68 13.78
C GLU A 16 10.33 -14.63 14.18
N LYS A 17 10.78 -14.62 15.43
CA LYS A 17 11.81 -15.54 15.91
C LYS A 17 11.51 -17.02 15.64
N HIS A 18 10.24 -17.44 15.72
CA HIS A 18 9.86 -18.83 15.47
C HIS A 18 9.76 -19.15 13.98
N VAL A 19 9.38 -18.18 13.16
CA VAL A 19 9.41 -18.31 11.70
C VAL A 19 10.84 -18.38 11.21
N ARG A 20 11.72 -17.47 11.67
CA ARG A 20 13.15 -17.46 11.37
C ARG A 20 13.82 -18.77 11.73
N SER A 21 13.60 -19.30 12.94
CA SER A 21 14.11 -20.64 13.29
C SER A 21 13.57 -21.75 12.40
N THR A 22 12.33 -21.65 11.92
CA THR A 22 11.72 -22.63 11.01
C THR A 22 12.39 -22.57 9.64
N ILE A 23 12.59 -21.36 9.09
CA ILE A 23 13.30 -21.12 7.83
C ILE A 23 14.75 -21.63 7.91
N ILE A 24 15.50 -21.24 8.95
CA ILE A 24 16.88 -21.70 9.19
C ILE A 24 16.93 -23.24 9.30
N GLY A 25 15.95 -23.85 9.96
CA GLY A 25 15.80 -25.30 10.03
C GLY A 25 15.76 -25.97 8.64
N THR A 26 15.09 -25.35 7.66
CA THR A 26 15.06 -25.89 6.28
C THR A 26 16.43 -25.89 5.62
N PHE A 27 17.33 -24.96 5.95
CA PHE A 27 18.70 -24.94 5.44
C PHE A 27 19.57 -26.01 6.11
N HIS A 28 19.44 -26.19 7.43
CA HIS A 28 20.15 -27.24 8.15
C HIS A 28 19.79 -28.64 7.65
N GLU A 29 18.51 -28.87 7.37
CA GLU A 29 18.01 -30.16 6.87
C GLU A 29 18.02 -30.27 5.35
N LYS A 30 18.43 -29.22 4.64
CA LYS A 30 18.42 -29.12 3.17
C LYS A 30 17.04 -29.39 2.54
N GLY A 31 15.95 -29.03 3.19
CA GLY A 31 14.60 -29.24 2.67
C GLY A 31 13.47 -28.94 3.65
N ALA A 32 12.23 -29.22 3.24
CA ALA A 32 11.03 -28.95 4.02
C ALA A 32 10.48 -30.15 4.83
N GLN A 33 11.23 -31.26 4.93
CA GLN A 33 10.68 -32.53 5.44
C GLN A 33 10.15 -32.40 6.86
N THR A 34 10.95 -31.88 7.80
CA THR A 34 10.51 -31.69 9.19
C THR A 34 9.39 -30.66 9.29
N PHE A 35 9.40 -29.62 8.46
CA PHE A 35 8.32 -28.65 8.40
C PHE A 35 6.97 -29.34 8.15
N TRP A 36 6.88 -30.12 7.06
CA TRP A 36 5.64 -30.81 6.69
C TRP A 36 5.22 -31.87 7.70
N VAL A 37 6.16 -32.67 8.22
CA VAL A 37 5.85 -33.68 9.26
C VAL A 37 5.27 -33.05 10.52
N CYS A 38 5.78 -31.89 10.94
CA CYS A 38 5.25 -31.17 12.09
C CYS A 38 3.93 -30.44 11.77
N ALA A 39 3.87 -29.76 10.63
CA ALA A 39 2.71 -28.94 10.25
C ALA A 39 1.44 -29.78 10.06
N LEU A 40 1.55 -30.96 9.44
CA LEU A 40 0.41 -31.86 9.23
C LEU A 40 -0.13 -32.51 10.51
N ARG A 41 0.61 -32.45 11.63
CA ARG A 41 0.13 -32.92 12.94
C ARG A 41 -0.62 -31.85 13.73
N LEU A 42 -0.67 -30.63 13.23
CA LEU A 42 -1.39 -29.54 13.86
C LEU A 42 -2.89 -29.64 13.54
N PRO A 43 -3.78 -29.10 14.40
CA PRO A 43 -5.22 -29.13 14.17
C PRO A 43 -5.66 -28.08 13.13
N LEU A 44 -5.15 -28.23 11.90
CA LEU A 44 -5.42 -27.30 10.78
C LEU A 44 -6.86 -27.41 10.28
N GLN A 45 -7.51 -28.56 10.48
CA GLN A 45 -8.90 -28.78 10.09
C GLN A 45 -9.90 -28.25 11.14
N ASP A 46 -9.52 -28.31 12.42
CA ASP A 46 -10.42 -27.92 13.53
C ASP A 46 -10.27 -26.46 13.94
N ASN A 47 -9.09 -25.86 13.73
CA ASN A 47 -8.80 -24.51 14.21
C ASN A 47 -8.40 -23.55 13.08
N ARG A 48 -9.30 -22.59 12.81
CA ARG A 48 -9.12 -21.56 11.75
C ARG A 48 -7.88 -20.70 11.95
N ILE A 49 -7.48 -20.40 13.18
CA ILE A 49 -6.30 -19.58 13.45
C ILE A 49 -5.02 -20.37 13.16
N ALA A 50 -4.99 -21.66 13.55
CA ALA A 50 -3.89 -22.54 13.20
C ALA A 50 -3.78 -22.71 11.67
N ALA A 51 -4.90 -22.92 10.96
CA ALA A 51 -4.92 -22.99 9.50
C ALA A 51 -4.42 -21.70 8.83
N TRP A 52 -4.86 -20.55 9.32
CA TRP A 52 -4.41 -19.24 8.82
C TRP A 52 -2.90 -19.03 9.02
N LYS A 53 -2.41 -19.31 10.23
CA LYS A 53 -0.98 -19.22 10.55
C LYS A 53 -0.16 -20.25 9.80
N PHE A 54 -0.70 -21.43 9.53
CA PHE A 54 -0.05 -22.42 8.68
C PHE A 54 0.16 -21.86 7.28
N CYS A 55 -0.87 -21.28 6.66
CA CYS A 55 -0.74 -20.67 5.34
C CYS A 55 0.32 -19.56 5.34
N HIS A 56 0.33 -18.71 6.37
CA HIS A 56 1.33 -17.65 6.51
C HIS A 56 2.75 -18.18 6.66
N VAL A 57 2.98 -19.12 7.59
CA VAL A 57 4.32 -19.68 7.83
C VAL A 57 4.79 -20.47 6.61
N LEU A 58 3.90 -21.22 5.95
CA LEU A 58 4.22 -21.92 4.71
C LEU A 58 4.60 -20.93 3.61
N HIS A 59 3.89 -19.82 3.43
CA HIS A 59 4.27 -18.79 2.46
C HIS A 59 5.71 -18.29 2.69
N LYS A 60 6.04 -17.94 3.95
CA LYS A 60 7.40 -17.49 4.30
C LYS A 60 8.45 -18.59 4.09
N VAL A 61 8.14 -19.85 4.42
CA VAL A 61 9.03 -21.00 4.18
C VAL A 61 9.25 -21.25 2.69
N LEU A 62 8.22 -21.17 1.85
CA LEU A 62 8.34 -21.27 0.38
C LEU A 62 9.16 -20.11 -0.20
N ARG A 63 9.08 -18.93 0.41
CA ARG A 63 9.74 -17.71 -0.06
C ARG A 63 11.22 -17.65 0.33
N GLU A 64 11.54 -17.98 1.58
CA GLU A 64 12.84 -17.70 2.20
C GLU A 64 13.59 -18.97 2.64
N GLY A 65 12.97 -20.15 2.54
CA GLY A 65 13.58 -21.43 2.88
C GLY A 65 14.59 -21.94 1.86
N HIS A 66 15.19 -23.08 2.17
CA HIS A 66 16.12 -23.77 1.27
C HIS A 66 15.49 -24.03 -0.12
N PRO A 67 16.23 -23.91 -1.24
CA PRO A 67 15.64 -24.03 -2.59
C PRO A 67 14.82 -25.31 -2.83
N GLN A 68 15.22 -26.44 -2.22
CA GLN A 68 14.48 -27.70 -2.35
C GLN A 68 13.08 -27.67 -1.70
N VAL A 69 12.80 -26.71 -0.81
CA VAL A 69 11.50 -26.54 -0.15
C VAL A 69 10.37 -26.43 -1.19
N LEU A 70 10.57 -25.69 -2.27
CA LEU A 70 9.58 -25.55 -3.35
C LEU A 70 9.27 -26.91 -3.98
N SER A 71 10.31 -27.68 -4.33
CA SER A 71 10.17 -28.99 -4.96
C SER A 71 9.56 -30.04 -4.00
N HIS A 72 9.97 -30.06 -2.74
CA HIS A 72 9.47 -31.00 -1.74
C HIS A 72 8.00 -30.71 -1.41
N SER A 73 7.61 -29.43 -1.35
CA SER A 73 6.25 -29.01 -1.05
C SER A 73 5.24 -29.35 -2.15
N GLN A 74 5.69 -29.65 -3.38
CA GLN A 74 4.80 -30.14 -4.45
C GLN A 74 4.04 -31.41 -4.06
N ARG A 75 4.67 -32.28 -3.25
CA ARG A 75 4.04 -33.53 -2.78
C ARG A 75 2.87 -33.28 -1.85
N HIS A 76 2.84 -32.10 -1.22
CA HIS A 76 1.82 -31.68 -0.26
C HIS A 76 0.77 -30.75 -0.87
N ARG A 77 0.78 -30.58 -2.20
CA ARG A 77 -0.18 -29.72 -2.91
C ARG A 77 -1.63 -30.16 -2.68
N GLY A 78 -1.88 -31.47 -2.62
CA GLY A 78 -3.21 -32.03 -2.36
C GLY A 78 -3.74 -31.66 -0.98
N GLU A 79 -2.88 -31.72 0.04
CA GLU A 79 -3.23 -31.36 1.42
C GLU A 79 -3.56 -29.87 1.56
N ILE A 80 -2.88 -28.99 0.82
CA ILE A 80 -3.22 -27.56 0.77
C ILE A 80 -4.58 -27.36 0.09
N GLU A 81 -4.84 -28.10 -1.00
CA GLU A 81 -6.09 -28.03 -1.75
C GLU A 81 -7.28 -28.50 -0.91
N ASP A 82 -7.13 -29.62 -0.20
CA ASP A 82 -8.15 -30.17 0.69
C ASP A 82 -8.43 -29.24 1.88
N LEU A 83 -7.38 -28.61 2.43
CA LEU A 83 -7.55 -27.58 3.46
C LEU A 83 -8.37 -26.39 2.92
N GLY A 84 -8.10 -25.93 1.70
CA GLY A 84 -8.87 -24.86 1.06
C GLY A 84 -10.33 -25.24 0.83
N LYS A 85 -10.60 -26.46 0.35
CA LYS A 85 -11.96 -27.01 0.16
C LYS A 85 -12.72 -27.11 1.48
N LEU A 86 -12.06 -27.51 2.55
CA LEU A 86 -12.69 -27.57 3.87
C LEU A 86 -13.15 -26.18 4.35
N TRP A 87 -12.25 -25.20 4.31
CA TRP A 87 -12.53 -23.86 4.85
C TRP A 87 -13.42 -23.00 3.95
N CYS A 88 -13.62 -23.36 2.68
CA CYS A 88 -14.52 -22.64 1.76
C CYS A 88 -16.00 -22.68 2.19
N HIS A 89 -16.39 -23.71 2.95
CA HIS A 89 -17.74 -23.82 3.49
C HIS A 89 -18.05 -22.76 4.55
N LEU A 90 -17.02 -22.20 5.20
CA LEU A 90 -17.14 -21.09 6.15
C LEU A 90 -16.93 -19.76 5.41
N ARG A 91 -18.01 -19.23 4.83
CA ARG A 91 -17.97 -18.04 3.95
C ARG A 91 -17.57 -16.73 4.65
N GLU A 92 -17.56 -16.71 5.99
CA GLU A 92 -17.26 -15.52 6.79
C GLU A 92 -15.98 -15.67 7.64
N GLY A 93 -15.37 -14.54 7.98
CA GLY A 93 -14.17 -14.49 8.82
C GLY A 93 -12.97 -15.19 8.17
N TYR A 94 -12.23 -15.99 8.95
CA TYR A 94 -11.02 -16.65 8.47
C TYR A 94 -11.25 -17.72 7.41
N GLY A 95 -12.45 -18.30 7.28
CA GLY A 95 -12.70 -19.37 6.30
C GLY A 95 -12.45 -18.91 4.86
N LYS A 96 -13.06 -17.78 4.48
CA LYS A 96 -12.78 -17.10 3.20
C LYS A 96 -11.30 -16.74 3.04
N LEU A 97 -10.65 -16.25 4.10
CA LEU A 97 -9.23 -15.88 4.04
C LEU A 97 -8.35 -17.09 3.77
N ILE A 98 -8.57 -18.20 4.48
CA ILE A 98 -7.83 -19.46 4.32
C ILE A 98 -8.05 -20.04 2.92
N GLN A 99 -9.30 -20.00 2.42
CA GLN A 99 -9.59 -20.43 1.06
C GLN A 99 -8.77 -19.63 0.03
N CYS A 100 -8.80 -18.29 0.07
CA CYS A 100 -8.00 -17.48 -0.84
C CYS A 100 -6.51 -17.74 -0.69
N TYR A 101 -6.01 -17.93 0.54
CA TYR A 101 -4.59 -18.14 0.78
C TYR A 101 -4.09 -19.51 0.30
N THR A 102 -4.88 -20.56 0.49
CA THR A 102 -4.54 -21.89 -0.05
C THR A 102 -4.47 -21.89 -1.57
N VAL A 103 -5.37 -21.18 -2.26
CA VAL A 103 -5.31 -20.97 -3.72
C VAL A 103 -4.04 -20.22 -4.12
N LEU A 104 -3.68 -19.14 -3.41
CA LEU A 104 -2.43 -18.42 -3.63
C LEU A 104 -1.19 -19.32 -3.48
N LEU A 105 -1.14 -20.14 -2.42
CA LEU A 105 -0.02 -21.04 -2.17
C LEU A 105 0.10 -22.13 -3.25
N ILE A 106 -1.03 -22.68 -3.71
CA ILE A 106 -1.06 -23.62 -4.84
C ILE A 106 -0.56 -22.93 -6.11
N THR A 107 -1.01 -21.70 -6.38
CA THR A 107 -0.57 -20.93 -7.55
C THR A 107 0.93 -20.65 -7.51
N LYS A 108 1.48 -20.29 -6.33
CA LYS A 108 2.93 -20.15 -6.11
C LYS A 108 3.65 -21.47 -6.43
N LEU A 109 3.17 -22.60 -5.92
CA LEU A 109 3.77 -23.92 -6.21
C LEU A 109 3.69 -24.25 -7.70
N ASP A 110 2.57 -24.02 -8.36
CA ASP A 110 2.38 -24.31 -9.78
C ASP A 110 3.25 -23.37 -10.67
N PHE A 111 3.46 -22.12 -10.26
CA PHE A 111 4.42 -21.20 -10.90
C PHE A 111 5.85 -21.75 -10.82
N HIS A 112 6.32 -22.12 -9.62
CA HIS A 112 7.69 -22.64 -9.44
C HIS A 112 7.90 -24.03 -10.04
N ARG A 113 6.85 -24.84 -10.18
CA ARG A 113 6.91 -26.11 -10.91
C ARG A 113 7.18 -25.90 -12.39
N ARG A 114 6.54 -24.89 -12.98
CA ARG A 114 6.70 -24.53 -14.40
C ARG A 114 7.97 -23.72 -14.66
N ASN A 115 8.39 -22.91 -13.69
CA ASN A 115 9.57 -22.07 -13.77
C ASN A 115 10.58 -22.37 -12.64
N PRO A 116 11.24 -23.54 -12.66
CA PRO A 116 12.11 -24.01 -11.57
C PRO A 116 13.38 -23.17 -11.37
N ARG A 117 13.72 -22.31 -12.33
CA ARG A 117 14.86 -21.39 -12.23
C ARG A 117 14.58 -20.15 -11.40
N PHE A 118 13.32 -19.82 -11.10
CA PHE A 118 13.03 -18.73 -10.16
C PHE A 118 13.17 -19.21 -8.71
N PRO A 119 13.94 -18.50 -7.86
CA PRO A 119 13.98 -18.76 -6.44
C PRO A 119 12.66 -18.36 -5.77
N GLY A 120 12.40 -18.87 -4.57
CA GLY A 120 11.14 -18.66 -3.85
C GLY A 120 10.81 -17.20 -3.55
N ASN A 121 11.82 -16.34 -3.41
CA ASN A 121 11.69 -14.90 -3.22
C ASN A 121 11.56 -14.10 -4.52
N LEU A 122 11.53 -14.78 -5.67
CA LEU A 122 11.42 -14.26 -7.03
C LEU A 122 12.55 -13.33 -7.47
N GLN A 123 13.63 -13.19 -6.71
CA GLN A 123 14.73 -12.28 -7.07
C GLN A 123 15.66 -12.95 -8.09
N VAL A 124 15.70 -12.41 -9.30
CA VAL A 124 16.65 -12.79 -10.35
C VAL A 124 17.24 -11.54 -10.98
N THR A 125 18.48 -11.64 -11.44
CA THR A 125 19.15 -10.60 -12.24
C THR A 125 18.49 -10.47 -13.61
N LYS A 126 18.80 -9.37 -14.32
CA LYS A 126 18.28 -9.16 -15.68
C LYS A 126 18.78 -10.26 -16.63
N GLU A 127 20.04 -10.64 -16.48
CA GLU A 127 20.71 -11.67 -17.26
C GLU A 127 20.08 -13.05 -16.99
N GLU A 128 19.76 -13.35 -15.73
CA GLU A 128 19.03 -14.57 -15.37
C GLU A 128 17.61 -14.57 -15.93
N LEU A 129 16.88 -13.45 -15.87
CA LEU A 129 15.55 -13.35 -16.47
C LEU A 129 15.58 -13.57 -17.99
N GLU A 130 16.60 -13.04 -18.67
CA GLU A 130 16.83 -13.27 -20.09
C GLU A 130 17.15 -14.74 -20.39
N SER A 131 18.01 -15.35 -19.58
CA SER A 131 18.32 -16.78 -19.63
C SER A 131 17.10 -17.66 -19.37
N ILE A 132 16.22 -17.28 -18.43
CA ILE A 132 15.00 -18.01 -18.09
C ILE A 132 14.03 -18.09 -19.26
N GLY A 133 13.87 -16.99 -20.00
CA GLY A 133 13.04 -16.99 -21.20
C GLY A 133 13.68 -17.65 -22.42
N GLU A 134 14.95 -18.03 -22.36
CA GLU A 134 15.70 -18.68 -23.46
C GLU A 134 15.68 -17.89 -24.78
N ASN A 135 15.46 -16.57 -24.70
CA ASN A 135 15.18 -15.71 -25.84
C ASN A 135 14.02 -16.17 -26.76
N ASP A 136 13.16 -17.07 -26.27
CA ASP A 136 11.95 -17.50 -26.98
C ASP A 136 10.75 -16.67 -26.52
N ILE A 137 10.11 -15.99 -27.47
CA ILE A 137 8.93 -15.17 -27.24
C ILE A 137 7.77 -15.99 -26.65
N ASN A 138 7.63 -17.27 -26.99
CA ASN A 138 6.58 -18.13 -26.45
C ASN A 138 6.78 -18.37 -24.95
N ASN A 139 8.03 -18.53 -24.50
CA ASN A 139 8.35 -18.67 -23.08
C ASN A 139 8.00 -17.39 -22.32
N TYR A 140 8.34 -16.21 -22.86
CA TYR A 140 7.95 -14.92 -22.27
C TYR A 140 6.44 -14.73 -22.22
N PHE A 141 5.73 -15.12 -23.27
CA PHE A 141 4.28 -15.04 -23.34
C PHE A 141 3.65 -15.89 -22.24
N GLN A 142 4.03 -17.16 -22.16
CA GLN A 142 3.52 -18.08 -21.15
C GLN A 142 3.88 -17.61 -19.73
N MET A 143 5.13 -17.23 -19.49
CA MET A 143 5.58 -16.71 -18.20
C MET A 143 4.80 -15.46 -17.76
N SER A 144 4.42 -14.58 -18.69
CA SER A 144 3.60 -13.41 -18.37
C SER A 144 2.19 -13.78 -17.90
N VAL A 145 1.56 -14.78 -18.54
CA VAL A 145 0.25 -15.30 -18.10
C VAL A 145 0.34 -15.87 -16.69
N GLU A 146 1.39 -16.61 -16.40
CA GLU A 146 1.60 -17.24 -15.09
C GLU A 146 1.90 -16.22 -14.00
N MET A 147 2.66 -15.17 -14.31
CA MET A 147 2.87 -14.05 -13.40
C MET A 147 1.57 -13.27 -13.15
N PHE A 148 0.70 -13.13 -14.15
CA PHE A 148 -0.62 -12.54 -13.95
C PHE A 148 -1.54 -13.41 -13.09
N ASP A 149 -1.57 -14.73 -13.28
CA ASP A 149 -2.34 -15.64 -12.43
C ASP A 149 -1.89 -15.52 -10.96
N TYR A 150 -0.58 -15.47 -10.74
CA TYR A 150 -0.03 -15.29 -9.40
C TYR A 150 -0.38 -13.91 -8.81
N MET A 151 -0.28 -12.84 -9.59
CA MET A 151 -0.68 -11.50 -9.15
C MET A 151 -2.17 -11.43 -8.78
N ASP A 152 -3.05 -12.05 -9.58
CA ASP A 152 -4.49 -12.08 -9.32
C ASP A 152 -4.80 -12.75 -7.97
N GLU A 153 -4.15 -13.87 -7.65
CA GLU A 153 -4.37 -14.53 -6.36
C GLU A 153 -3.81 -13.73 -5.17
N ILE A 154 -2.75 -12.96 -5.37
CA ILE A 154 -2.27 -12.00 -4.35
C ILE A 154 -3.33 -10.93 -4.10
N LEU A 155 -3.87 -10.32 -5.15
CA LEU A 155 -4.88 -9.26 -5.07
C LEU A 155 -6.21 -9.79 -4.50
N ASN A 156 -6.60 -11.02 -4.85
CA ASN A 156 -7.78 -11.69 -4.29
C ASN A 156 -7.65 -11.89 -2.76
N LEU A 157 -6.51 -12.41 -2.31
CA LEU A 157 -6.24 -12.59 -0.88
C LEU A 157 -6.23 -11.24 -0.15
N GLN A 158 -5.59 -10.24 -0.75
CA GLN A 158 -5.51 -8.90 -0.20
C GLN A 158 -6.88 -8.24 -0.04
N SER A 159 -7.72 -8.30 -1.07
CA SER A 159 -9.08 -7.81 -1.05
C SER A 159 -9.90 -8.51 0.04
N ALA A 160 -9.76 -9.83 0.19
CA ALA A 160 -10.41 -10.59 1.25
C ALA A 160 -9.95 -10.18 2.65
N ILE A 161 -8.63 -9.98 2.86
CA ILE A 161 -8.08 -9.54 4.15
C ILE A 161 -8.62 -8.16 4.52
N PHE A 162 -8.52 -7.16 3.63
CA PHE A 162 -9.01 -5.81 3.91
C PHE A 162 -10.53 -5.77 4.12
N GLY A 163 -11.30 -6.51 3.32
CA GLY A 163 -12.74 -6.64 3.52
C GLY A 163 -13.14 -7.33 4.83
N SER A 164 -12.20 -7.99 5.52
CA SER A 164 -12.44 -8.66 6.80
C SER A 164 -12.13 -7.78 8.03
N LEU A 165 -11.55 -6.58 7.85
CA LEU A 165 -11.19 -5.68 8.93
C LEU A 165 -12.38 -4.80 9.31
N ASN A 166 -13.07 -5.15 10.40
CA ASN A 166 -14.14 -4.34 10.98
C ASN A 166 -13.59 -3.29 11.97
N MET A 167 -14.17 -2.09 11.99
CA MET A 167 -13.72 -0.96 12.83
C MET A 167 -13.75 -1.26 14.35
N SER A 168 -14.52 -2.24 14.81
CA SER A 168 -14.68 -2.58 16.24
C SER A 168 -13.98 -3.86 16.73
N ARG A 169 -13.81 -4.89 15.89
CA ARG A 169 -13.32 -6.23 16.32
C ARG A 169 -11.98 -6.65 15.71
N SER A 170 -11.53 -5.98 14.65
CA SER A 170 -10.30 -6.34 13.92
C SER A 170 -9.64 -5.12 13.29
N ASN A 171 -9.50 -4.03 14.06
CA ASN A 171 -8.68 -2.87 13.68
C ASN A 171 -7.20 -3.28 13.54
N SER A 172 -6.51 -2.71 12.54
CA SER A 172 -5.07 -2.85 12.27
C SER A 172 -4.12 -2.70 13.49
N MET A 173 -4.53 -1.98 14.53
CA MET A 173 -3.74 -1.79 15.76
C MET A 173 -3.92 -2.90 16.80
N MET A 174 -4.97 -3.72 16.69
CA MET A 174 -5.22 -4.83 17.61
C MET A 174 -4.45 -6.08 17.18
N SER A 175 -4.09 -6.94 18.14
CA SER A 175 -3.37 -8.19 17.87
C SER A 175 -4.10 -9.12 16.89
N SER A 176 -5.44 -9.18 16.96
CA SER A 176 -6.26 -9.93 16.02
C SER A 176 -6.23 -9.35 14.60
N GLY A 177 -6.28 -8.02 14.46
CA GLY A 177 -6.11 -7.32 13.18
C GLY A 177 -4.72 -7.54 12.58
N GLN A 178 -3.68 -7.43 13.40
CA GLN A 178 -2.30 -7.72 12.97
C GLN A 178 -2.11 -9.20 12.57
N CYS A 179 -2.79 -10.15 13.23
CA CYS A 179 -2.79 -11.56 12.84
C CYS A 179 -3.32 -11.75 11.40
N ARG A 180 -4.34 -10.97 11.01
CA ARG A 180 -4.90 -10.96 9.65
C ARG A 180 -4.04 -10.21 8.65
N LEU A 181 -3.40 -9.13 9.07
CA LEU A 181 -2.59 -8.27 8.20
C LEU A 181 -1.21 -8.85 7.90
N ALA A 182 -0.59 -9.58 8.83
CA ALA A 182 0.79 -10.05 8.69
C ALA A 182 1.07 -10.81 7.37
N PRO A 183 0.16 -11.68 6.88
CA PRO A 183 0.31 -12.33 5.57
C PRO A 183 0.43 -11.41 4.35
N LEU A 184 0.03 -10.15 4.46
CA LEU A 184 0.21 -9.18 3.36
C LEU A 184 1.67 -8.78 3.17
N ILE A 185 2.55 -8.96 4.17
CA ILE A 185 3.98 -8.65 4.03
C ILE A 185 4.62 -9.48 2.91
N PRO A 186 4.58 -10.84 2.92
CA PRO A 186 5.10 -11.62 1.80
C PRO A 186 4.33 -11.40 0.49
N CYS A 187 3.04 -11.06 0.55
CA CYS A 187 2.27 -10.69 -0.64
C CYS A 187 2.78 -9.40 -1.31
N ILE A 188 3.13 -8.38 -0.52
CA ILE A 188 3.72 -7.12 -1.02
C ILE A 188 5.10 -7.41 -1.62
N GLN A 189 5.91 -8.22 -0.94
CA GLN A 189 7.22 -8.60 -1.45
C GLN A 189 7.14 -9.35 -2.79
N ASP A 190 6.23 -10.32 -2.92
CA ASP A 190 6.08 -11.12 -4.15
C ASP A 190 5.44 -10.29 -5.28
N SER A 191 4.37 -9.53 -5.00
CA SER A 191 3.73 -8.66 -6.00
C SER A 191 4.67 -7.59 -6.55
N SER A 192 5.59 -7.06 -5.73
CA SER A 192 6.56 -6.06 -6.20
C SER A 192 7.48 -6.63 -7.27
N GLN A 193 7.92 -7.88 -7.11
CA GLN A 193 8.76 -8.58 -8.10
C GLN A 193 7.95 -8.97 -9.34
N LEU A 194 6.74 -9.51 -9.14
CA LEU A 194 5.86 -9.89 -10.25
C LEU A 194 5.51 -8.68 -11.12
N TYR A 195 5.20 -7.53 -10.52
CA TYR A 195 4.93 -6.30 -11.26
C TYR A 195 6.12 -5.88 -12.12
N ASP A 196 7.33 -5.91 -11.54
CA ASP A 196 8.55 -5.55 -12.25
C ASP A 196 8.81 -6.45 -13.47
N TYR A 197 8.67 -7.76 -13.30
CA TYR A 197 8.81 -8.70 -14.41
C TYR A 197 7.70 -8.56 -15.44
N CYS A 198 6.44 -8.38 -15.03
CA CYS A 198 5.34 -8.14 -15.96
C CYS A 198 5.63 -6.92 -16.85
N VAL A 199 6.09 -5.81 -16.29
CA VAL A 199 6.46 -4.62 -17.08
C VAL A 199 7.55 -4.95 -18.09
N LYS A 200 8.67 -5.53 -17.64
CA LYS A 200 9.82 -5.86 -18.50
C LYS A 200 9.45 -6.86 -19.61
N ILE A 201 8.69 -7.90 -19.28
CA ILE A 201 8.26 -8.93 -20.22
C ILE A 201 7.27 -8.35 -21.23
N LEU A 202 6.30 -7.53 -20.81
CA LEU A 202 5.34 -6.91 -21.74
C LEU A 202 6.02 -5.99 -22.76
N PHE A 203 7.01 -5.20 -22.35
CA PHE A 203 7.81 -4.44 -23.32
C PHE A 203 8.56 -5.35 -24.30
N LYS A 204 9.12 -6.48 -23.83
CA LYS A 204 9.80 -7.46 -24.69
C LYS A 204 8.83 -8.13 -25.68
N LEU A 205 7.62 -8.46 -25.23
CA LEU A 205 6.56 -9.02 -26.07
C LEU A 205 6.09 -8.00 -27.12
N HIS A 206 5.86 -6.74 -26.73
CA HIS A 206 5.46 -5.68 -27.67
C HIS A 206 6.55 -5.33 -28.70
N ALA A 207 7.81 -5.57 -28.38
CA ALA A 207 8.90 -5.44 -29.36
C ALA A 207 8.91 -6.57 -30.42
N SER A 208 8.23 -7.69 -30.16
CA SER A 208 8.32 -8.91 -30.96
C SER A 208 6.99 -9.38 -31.57
N LEU A 209 5.84 -8.92 -31.05
CA LEU A 209 4.51 -9.35 -31.44
C LEU A 209 3.61 -8.16 -31.80
N PRO A 210 2.63 -8.33 -32.71
CA PRO A 210 1.66 -7.29 -33.03
C PRO A 210 0.85 -6.82 -31.80
N PRO A 211 0.50 -5.53 -31.71
CA PRO A 211 -0.27 -4.99 -30.58
C PRO A 211 -1.62 -5.69 -30.33
N ASP A 212 -2.27 -6.17 -31.38
CA ASP A 212 -3.57 -6.83 -31.31
C ASP A 212 -3.48 -8.17 -30.58
N THR A 213 -2.39 -8.92 -30.77
CA THR A 213 -2.13 -10.20 -30.07
C THR A 213 -2.01 -10.00 -28.55
N LEU A 214 -1.53 -8.82 -28.11
CA LEU A 214 -1.30 -8.49 -26.71
C LEU A 214 -2.40 -7.62 -26.10
N ALA A 215 -3.54 -7.44 -26.77
CA ALA A 215 -4.65 -6.65 -26.25
C ALA A 215 -5.12 -7.15 -24.87
N GLY A 216 -5.36 -8.46 -24.73
CA GLY A 216 -5.78 -9.05 -23.45
C GLY A 216 -4.71 -8.95 -22.35
N HIS A 217 -3.42 -8.97 -22.71
CA HIS A 217 -2.33 -8.77 -21.74
C HIS A 217 -2.33 -7.35 -21.19
N ARG A 218 -2.50 -6.35 -22.07
CA ARG A 218 -2.60 -4.94 -21.68
C ARG A 218 -3.82 -4.68 -20.80
N GLU A 219 -4.98 -5.25 -21.14
CA GLU A 219 -6.21 -5.12 -20.34
C GLU A 219 -6.04 -5.72 -18.94
N ARG A 220 -5.53 -6.95 -18.86
CA ARG A 220 -5.28 -7.63 -17.58
C ARG A 220 -4.24 -6.89 -16.73
N PHE A 221 -3.14 -6.45 -17.33
CA PHE A 221 -2.13 -5.64 -16.65
C PHE A 221 -2.71 -4.33 -16.12
N LEU A 222 -3.52 -3.62 -16.92
CA LEU A 222 -4.10 -2.34 -16.51
C LEU A 222 -5.00 -2.50 -15.27
N LYS A 223 -5.83 -3.54 -15.26
CA LYS A 223 -6.67 -3.87 -14.11
C LYS A 223 -5.81 -4.19 -12.88
N GLN A 224 -4.84 -5.09 -13.01
CA GLN A 224 -3.93 -5.45 -11.92
C GLN A 224 -3.12 -4.25 -11.40
N PHE A 225 -2.69 -3.35 -12.28
CA PHE A 225 -1.99 -2.13 -11.89
C PHE A 225 -2.85 -1.22 -11.01
N GLN A 226 -4.13 -1.03 -11.37
CA GLN A 226 -5.06 -0.22 -10.59
C GLN A 226 -5.28 -0.83 -9.20
N ASP A 227 -5.54 -2.14 -9.15
CA ASP A 227 -5.78 -2.88 -7.91
C ASP A 227 -4.52 -2.90 -7.02
N LEU A 228 -3.34 -3.15 -7.59
CA LEU A 228 -2.06 -3.19 -6.89
C LEU A 228 -1.66 -1.81 -6.35
N ARG A 229 -1.88 -0.74 -7.13
CA ARG A 229 -1.65 0.63 -6.67
C ARG A 229 -2.53 0.95 -5.49
N GLN A 230 -3.82 0.62 -5.54
CA GLN A 230 -4.74 0.84 -4.43
C GLN A 230 -4.33 0.02 -3.20
N PHE A 231 -3.88 -1.22 -3.40
CA PHE A 231 -3.32 -2.04 -2.34
C PHE A 231 -2.13 -1.35 -1.66
N TYR A 232 -1.13 -0.90 -2.42
CA TYR A 232 0.08 -0.29 -1.85
C TYR A 232 -0.23 1.03 -1.15
N LEU A 233 -1.12 1.86 -1.70
CA LEU A 233 -1.59 3.08 -1.05
C LEU A 233 -2.28 2.76 0.29
N ASN A 234 -3.21 1.81 0.32
CA ASN A 234 -3.90 1.41 1.54
C ASN A 234 -2.95 0.79 2.57
N ALA A 235 -1.99 -0.04 2.15
CA ALA A 235 -1.03 -0.65 3.06
C ALA A 235 -0.03 0.38 3.62
N SER A 236 0.43 1.33 2.80
CA SER A 236 1.38 2.38 3.22
C SER A 236 0.80 3.39 4.22
N THR A 237 -0.52 3.56 4.26
CA THR A 237 -1.21 4.42 5.24
C THR A 237 -1.42 3.73 6.58
N MET A 238 -1.40 2.40 6.63
CA MET A 238 -1.54 1.65 7.88
C MET A 238 -0.24 1.65 8.69
N GLN A 239 -0.31 2.12 9.94
CA GLN A 239 0.84 2.19 10.85
C GLN A 239 1.49 0.82 11.12
N TYR A 240 0.73 -0.28 11.03
CA TYR A 240 1.26 -1.64 11.19
C TYR A 240 2.37 -1.94 10.17
N PHE A 241 2.17 -1.62 8.89
CA PHE A 241 3.18 -1.89 7.86
C PHE A 241 4.33 -0.90 7.90
N ARG A 242 4.09 0.38 8.19
CA ARG A 242 5.14 1.42 8.28
C ARG A 242 6.30 1.04 9.20
N ASN A 243 6.01 0.30 10.26
CA ASN A 243 7.02 -0.12 11.24
C ASN A 243 7.77 -1.40 10.83
N LEU A 244 7.28 -2.14 9.82
CA LEU A 244 7.78 -3.48 9.48
C LEU A 244 8.42 -3.53 8.09
N ILE A 245 7.91 -2.77 7.12
CA ILE A 245 8.39 -2.74 5.74
C ILE A 245 8.22 -1.34 5.13
N GLN A 246 9.11 -0.97 4.22
CA GLN A 246 8.93 0.16 3.33
C GLN A 246 8.28 -0.30 2.03
N ILE A 247 7.04 0.15 1.81
CA ILE A 247 6.25 -0.19 0.63
C ILE A 247 6.55 0.84 -0.47
N PRO A 248 6.97 0.42 -1.68
CA PRO A 248 7.25 1.33 -2.77
C PRO A 248 5.96 1.98 -3.29
N LEU A 249 6.08 3.23 -3.75
CA LEU A 249 4.99 3.91 -4.45
C LEU A 249 5.01 3.53 -5.93
N LEU A 250 3.88 3.10 -6.46
CA LEU A 250 3.72 2.89 -7.90
C LEU A 250 3.45 4.23 -8.60
N PRO A 251 3.82 4.39 -9.90
CA PRO A 251 3.55 5.60 -10.67
C PRO A 251 2.06 5.97 -10.73
N GLU A 252 1.76 7.24 -11.01
CA GLU A 252 0.36 7.69 -11.16
C GLU A 252 -0.31 7.16 -12.44
N THR A 253 0.47 6.93 -13.49
CA THR A 253 -0.02 6.39 -14.76
C THR A 253 0.66 5.06 -15.07
N PRO A 254 -0.08 4.07 -15.61
CA PRO A 254 0.52 2.81 -16.03
C PRO A 254 1.52 3.04 -17.18
N PRO A 255 2.58 2.21 -17.31
CA PRO A 255 3.50 2.27 -18.45
C PRO A 255 2.78 2.11 -19.79
N ASN A 256 3.16 2.89 -20.80
CA ASN A 256 2.63 2.71 -22.15
C ASN A 256 3.50 1.73 -22.95
N PHE A 257 3.08 0.47 -23.03
CA PHE A 257 3.85 -0.58 -23.71
C PHE A 257 4.00 -0.39 -25.23
N LEU A 258 3.23 0.50 -25.85
CA LEU A 258 3.38 0.85 -27.26
C LEU A 258 4.50 1.87 -27.51
N VAL A 259 5.01 2.49 -26.45
CA VAL A 259 6.04 3.54 -26.51
C VAL A 259 7.31 3.00 -25.87
N GLN A 260 8.25 2.52 -26.68
CA GLN A 260 9.45 1.84 -26.18
C GLN A 260 10.40 2.73 -25.35
N SER A 261 10.30 4.06 -25.49
CA SER A 261 11.02 5.01 -24.63
C SER A 261 10.57 4.98 -23.18
N ASP A 262 9.33 4.57 -22.89
CA ASP A 262 8.78 4.53 -21.53
C ASP A 262 9.49 3.48 -20.66
N LEU A 263 10.05 2.43 -21.29
CA LEU A 263 10.90 1.46 -20.60
C LEU A 263 12.18 2.10 -20.06
N ARG A 264 12.71 3.15 -20.72
CA ARG A 264 13.93 3.83 -20.26
C ARG A 264 13.69 4.73 -19.04
N SER A 265 12.47 5.24 -18.89
CA SER A 265 12.03 6.01 -17.72
C SER A 265 11.48 5.16 -16.58
N TYR A 266 11.33 3.84 -16.80
CA TYR A 266 10.77 2.94 -15.80
C TYR A 266 11.76 2.70 -14.64
N VAL A 267 11.26 2.83 -13.41
CA VAL A 267 12.00 2.60 -12.16
C VAL A 267 11.43 1.38 -11.46
N THR A 268 12.29 0.41 -11.13
CA THR A 268 11.90 -0.79 -10.40
C THR A 268 11.39 -0.44 -8.99
N PRO A 269 10.14 -0.79 -8.63
CA PRO A 269 9.69 -0.65 -7.25
C PRO A 269 10.40 -1.69 -6.37
N VAL A 270 11.06 -1.23 -5.30
CA VAL A 270 11.80 -2.07 -4.35
C VAL A 270 11.16 -1.97 -2.96
N VAL A 271 10.77 -3.11 -2.40
CA VAL A 271 10.31 -3.21 -1.00
C VAL A 271 11.54 -3.36 -0.11
N ILE A 272 11.76 -2.42 0.82
CA ILE A 272 12.90 -2.44 1.75
C ILE A 272 12.42 -2.91 3.12
N LEU A 273 13.08 -3.91 3.71
CA LEU A 273 12.88 -4.28 5.11
C LEU A 273 13.88 -3.50 5.97
N PRO A 274 13.48 -2.97 7.14
CA PRO A 274 14.42 -2.40 8.10
C PRO A 274 15.51 -3.42 8.44
N PRO A 275 16.79 -3.01 8.59
CA PRO A 275 17.85 -3.92 9.03
C PRO A 275 17.47 -4.49 10.40
N GLU A 276 17.46 -5.82 10.53
CA GLU A 276 17.27 -6.47 11.83
C GLU A 276 18.49 -6.17 12.70
N ASP A 277 18.29 -5.61 13.90
CA ASP A 277 19.32 -5.53 14.93
C ASP A 277 19.84 -6.95 15.20
N THR A 278 21.04 -7.25 14.73
CA THR A 278 21.76 -8.46 15.08
C THR A 278 22.18 -8.36 16.53
N VAL A 279 21.25 -8.65 17.44
CA VAL A 279 21.60 -9.02 18.80
C VAL A 279 22.39 -10.32 18.67
N HIS A 280 23.70 -10.20 18.78
CA HIS A 280 24.63 -11.31 18.90
C HIS A 280 24.22 -12.19 20.09
N HIS A 281 23.37 -13.18 19.84
CA HIS A 281 23.13 -14.29 20.76
C HIS A 281 24.30 -15.28 20.64
N ASN A 282 25.41 -14.96 21.33
CA ASN A 282 26.37 -15.95 21.76
C ASN A 282 25.80 -16.62 23.03
N ASP A 283 24.97 -17.64 22.85
CA ASP A 283 24.67 -18.60 23.90
C ASP A 283 25.44 -19.90 23.60
N SER A 284 26.56 -20.08 24.29
CA SER A 284 27.25 -21.36 24.44
C SER A 284 27.90 -21.41 25.82
N ASP A 285 27.12 -21.95 26.75
CA ASP A 285 27.50 -22.71 27.95
C ASP A 285 28.85 -22.46 28.66
N ASN A 286 28.71 -21.96 29.89
CA ASN A 286 29.16 -22.55 31.16
C ASN A 286 30.67 -22.80 31.45
N VAL A 287 31.13 -22.06 32.49
CA VAL A 287 31.79 -22.55 33.73
C VAL A 287 33.33 -22.35 33.88
N VAL A 288 33.67 -21.65 34.98
CA VAL A 288 34.91 -21.52 35.80
C VAL A 288 35.88 -20.33 35.60
N ASP A 289 35.98 -19.58 36.71
CA ASP A 289 37.05 -18.74 37.29
C ASP A 289 37.91 -17.78 36.46
N GLY A 290 37.86 -16.52 36.91
CA GLY A 290 38.98 -15.95 37.66
C GLY A 290 40.08 -15.26 36.86
N ASN A 291 40.00 -13.93 36.74
CA ASN A 291 40.94 -13.04 37.43
C ASN A 291 40.66 -11.56 37.12
N LEU A 292 40.49 -10.80 38.20
CA LEU A 292 40.75 -9.37 38.29
C LEU A 292 42.22 -9.09 37.97
N VAL A 293 42.54 -8.08 37.14
CA VAL A 293 43.62 -7.11 37.39
C VAL A 293 43.29 -5.78 36.68
N ASP A 294 43.57 -4.74 37.44
CA ASP A 294 43.43 -3.28 37.28
C ASP A 294 44.52 -2.64 36.38
N THR A 295 44.37 -1.33 36.17
CA THR A 295 45.37 -0.29 35.87
C THR A 295 45.51 0.23 34.43
N SER A 296 45.03 1.48 34.28
CA SER A 296 45.80 2.70 33.93
C SER A 296 46.68 2.75 32.69
N ASP A 297 46.56 3.91 32.03
CA ASP A 297 47.57 4.60 31.22
C ASP A 297 47.80 4.12 29.77
N ALA A 298 47.28 4.92 28.81
CA ALA A 298 47.91 5.10 27.51
C ALA A 298 47.51 6.45 26.90
N ASN A 299 48.17 7.52 27.34
CA ASN A 299 48.25 8.79 26.65
C ASN A 299 49.65 8.91 26.04
N SER A 300 49.79 8.66 24.72
CA SER A 300 50.90 9.13 23.88
C SER A 300 50.57 8.88 22.41
N LEU A 301 50.31 9.94 21.64
CA LEU A 301 51.27 10.71 20.81
C LEU A 301 51.49 10.10 19.41
N THR A 302 51.09 10.83 18.37
CA THR A 302 51.96 11.49 17.38
C THR A 302 51.25 11.69 16.03
N GLY A 303 51.48 12.86 15.43
CA GLY A 303 51.04 13.20 14.07
C GLY A 303 51.04 14.71 13.82
N ASP A 304 52.23 15.27 13.67
CA ASP A 304 52.57 16.69 13.58
C ASP A 304 52.64 17.19 12.11
N LEU A 305 52.72 18.52 11.93
CA LEU A 305 52.98 19.36 10.73
C LEU A 305 51.78 19.67 9.79
N VAL A 306 51.50 20.91 9.38
CA VAL A 306 52.37 22.09 9.12
C VAL A 306 51.63 23.43 9.29
N ASP A 307 52.42 24.40 9.72
CA ASP A 307 52.18 25.83 9.90
C ASP A 307 52.25 26.60 8.56
N LEU A 308 51.30 27.50 8.29
CA LEU A 308 51.39 28.57 7.30
C LEU A 308 50.74 29.84 7.87
N ASN A 309 51.59 30.83 8.05
CA ASN A 309 51.36 31.99 8.89
C ASN A 309 50.99 33.23 8.05
N HIS A 310 50.15 34.10 8.63
CA HIS A 310 49.95 35.55 8.40
C HIS A 310 49.00 36.09 7.31
N ARG A 311 47.95 36.81 7.76
CA ARG A 311 47.81 38.27 7.52
C ARG A 311 46.82 39.00 8.46
N ASN A 312 47.23 40.21 8.85
CA ASN A 312 46.62 41.21 9.75
C ASN A 312 45.15 41.60 9.48
N GLY A 313 44.46 41.95 10.57
CA GLY A 313 43.35 42.91 10.60
C GLY A 313 42.97 43.30 12.03
N SER A 314 43.29 44.54 12.43
CA SER A 314 42.92 45.14 13.71
C SER A 314 41.39 45.23 13.86
N VAL A 315 40.81 44.44 14.76
CA VAL A 315 39.38 44.54 15.12
C VAL A 315 39.26 45.47 16.33
N SER A 316 38.45 46.53 16.21
CA SER A 316 38.18 47.49 17.28
C SER A 316 37.60 46.79 18.52
N PRO A 317 37.96 47.19 19.77
CA PRO A 317 37.46 46.56 21.01
C PRO A 317 35.93 46.51 21.11
N ASP A 318 35.22 47.48 20.51
CA ASP A 318 33.75 47.56 20.53
C ASP A 318 33.07 46.37 19.82
N VAL A 319 33.64 45.88 18.72
CA VAL A 319 33.02 44.80 17.93
C VAL A 319 33.15 43.44 18.61
N LEU A 320 34.19 43.26 19.45
CA LEU A 320 34.34 42.07 20.28
C LEU A 320 33.34 42.10 21.45
N ALA A 321 33.18 43.26 22.10
CA ALA A 321 32.20 43.41 23.19
C ALA A 321 30.75 43.22 22.71
N GLU A 322 30.38 43.71 21.52
CA GLU A 322 29.06 43.48 20.92
C GLU A 322 28.84 41.99 20.57
N ARG A 323 29.88 41.31 20.07
CA ARG A 323 29.83 39.86 19.80
C ARG A 323 29.68 39.05 21.07
N ASP A 324 30.43 39.39 22.12
CA ASP A 324 30.35 38.73 23.41
C ASP A 324 28.98 38.96 24.08
N SER A 325 28.42 40.17 23.96
CA SER A 325 27.07 40.48 24.44
C SER A 325 25.98 39.72 23.65
N LEU A 326 26.12 39.59 22.33
CA LEU A 326 25.22 38.78 21.51
C LEU A 326 25.32 37.29 21.86
N ILE A 327 26.52 36.78 22.12
CA ILE A 327 26.73 35.40 22.56
C ILE A 327 26.05 35.18 23.91
N GLU A 328 26.19 36.10 24.86
CA GLU A 328 25.53 36.01 26.17
C GLU A 328 23.99 36.04 26.03
N HIS A 329 23.46 36.90 25.18
CA HIS A 329 22.03 36.96 24.88
C HIS A 329 21.51 35.64 24.29
N LEU A 330 22.20 35.10 23.27
CA LEU A 330 21.83 33.83 22.64
C LEU A 330 21.96 32.65 23.62
N GLN A 331 22.96 32.66 24.51
CA GLN A 331 23.10 31.64 25.56
C GLN A 331 21.95 31.70 26.57
N GLN A 332 21.51 32.90 26.97
CA GLN A 332 20.34 33.07 27.84
C GLN A 332 19.06 32.62 27.15
N GLU A 333 18.89 32.92 25.86
CA GLU A 333 17.73 32.49 25.08
C GLU A 333 17.69 30.98 24.88
N ILE A 334 18.83 30.34 24.61
CA ILE A 334 18.95 28.87 24.58
C ILE A 334 18.60 28.27 25.95
N ALA A 335 19.05 28.86 27.06
CA ALA A 335 18.70 28.40 28.40
C ALA A 335 17.19 28.53 28.68
N HIS A 336 16.57 29.63 28.25
CA HIS A 336 15.13 29.86 28.36
C HIS A 336 14.34 28.83 27.53
N LEU A 337 14.71 28.63 26.26
CA LEU A 337 14.06 27.67 25.37
C LEU A 337 14.21 26.23 25.88
N ARG A 338 15.36 25.86 26.44
CA ARG A 338 15.56 24.55 27.09
C ARG A 338 14.62 24.35 28.27
N LYS A 339 14.41 25.38 29.09
CA LYS A 339 13.46 25.34 30.22
C LYS A 339 12.01 25.24 29.73
N GLU A 340 11.68 25.88 28.61
CA GLU A 340 10.35 25.81 28.00
C GLU A 340 10.05 24.43 27.42
N ILE A 341 11.02 23.84 26.71
CA ILE A 341 10.93 22.47 26.22
C ILE A 341 10.74 21.50 27.39
N GLN A 342 11.48 21.68 28.49
CA GLN A 342 11.28 20.84 29.68
C GLN A 342 9.88 21.01 30.27
N ARG A 343 9.34 22.24 30.36
CA ARG A 343 7.95 22.45 30.82
C ARG A 343 6.94 21.73 29.93
N LEU A 344 7.07 21.88 28.60
CA LEU A 344 6.20 21.21 27.65
C LEU A 344 6.29 19.69 27.76
N ILE A 345 7.48 19.11 27.94
CA ILE A 345 7.65 17.67 28.13
C ILE A 345 6.91 17.19 29.40
N HIS A 346 7.05 17.91 30.52
CA HIS A 346 6.34 17.55 31.76
C HIS A 346 4.82 17.66 31.61
N GLU A 347 4.33 18.67 30.89
CA GLU A 347 2.90 18.84 30.64
C GLU A 347 2.34 17.74 29.73
N HIS A 348 3.06 17.40 28.66
CA HIS A 348 2.69 16.27 27.79
C HIS A 348 2.73 14.94 28.55
N GLN A 349 3.74 14.72 29.40
CA GLN A 349 3.83 13.52 30.22
C GLN A 349 2.63 13.41 31.17
N ARG A 350 2.21 14.53 31.78
CA ARG A 350 1.01 14.55 32.63
C ARG A 350 -0.27 14.19 31.87
N ILE A 351 -0.42 14.67 30.63
CA ILE A 351 -1.57 14.32 29.78
C ILE A 351 -1.54 12.84 29.41
N VAL A 352 -0.37 12.30 29.06
CA VAL A 352 -0.19 10.88 28.77
C VAL A 352 -0.55 10.02 29.98
N ASP A 353 -0.14 10.40 31.18
CA ASP A 353 -0.46 9.69 32.41
C ASP A 353 -1.98 9.69 32.68
N GLN A 354 -2.66 10.83 32.49
CA GLN A 354 -4.12 10.93 32.62
C GLN A 354 -4.87 10.07 31.60
N LEU A 355 -4.38 10.03 30.35
CA LEU A 355 -4.97 9.19 29.31
C LEU A 355 -4.76 7.69 29.60
N ASN A 356 -3.58 7.32 30.11
CA ASN A 356 -3.29 5.95 30.51
C ASN A 356 -4.16 5.50 31.69
N GLU A 357 -4.41 6.37 32.67
CA GLU A 357 -5.34 6.10 33.77
C GLU A 357 -6.76 5.87 33.25
N LYS A 358 -7.24 6.72 32.33
CA LYS A 358 -8.55 6.54 31.70
C LYS A 358 -8.67 5.26 30.87
N ILE A 359 -7.61 4.89 30.15
CA ILE A 359 -7.54 3.62 29.43
C ILE A 359 -7.61 2.45 30.41
N GLY A 360 -6.93 2.54 31.55
CA GLY A 360 -6.97 1.54 32.61
C GLY A 360 -8.38 1.35 33.18
N GLU A 361 -9.08 2.43 33.50
CA GLU A 361 -10.48 2.38 33.95
C GLU A 361 -11.39 1.69 32.93
N LEU A 362 -11.31 2.09 31.65
CA LEU A 362 -12.12 1.50 30.59
C LEU A 362 -11.80 0.02 30.34
N GLN A 363 -10.54 -0.39 30.53
CA GLN A 363 -10.14 -1.80 30.44
C GLN A 363 -10.74 -2.64 31.58
N VAL A 364 -10.78 -2.10 32.80
CA VAL A 364 -11.43 -2.77 33.94
C VAL A 364 -12.93 -2.88 33.72
N ASP A 365 -13.59 -1.81 33.27
CA ASP A 365 -15.03 -1.83 32.96
C ASP A 365 -15.35 -2.86 31.87
N LEU A 366 -14.54 -2.91 30.80
CA LEU A 366 -14.71 -3.87 29.72
C LEU A 366 -14.54 -5.31 30.21
N ALA A 367 -13.51 -5.59 31.02
CA ALA A 367 -13.29 -6.92 31.60
C ALA A 367 -14.45 -7.35 32.52
N THR A 368 -15.03 -6.40 33.25
CA THR A 368 -16.19 -6.65 34.11
C THR A 368 -17.42 -7.01 33.27
N LYS A 369 -17.66 -6.26 32.18
CA LYS A 369 -18.76 -6.52 31.25
C LYS A 369 -18.61 -7.83 30.46
N ASP A 370 -17.39 -8.19 30.08
CA ASP A 370 -17.12 -9.48 29.43
C ASP A 370 -17.39 -10.66 30.38
N SER A 371 -17.08 -10.51 31.67
CA SER A 371 -17.40 -11.50 32.71
C SER A 371 -18.91 -11.68 32.92
N GLU A 372 -19.66 -10.57 33.01
CA GLU A 372 -21.13 -10.60 33.09
C GLU A 372 -21.76 -11.30 31.88
N LEU A 373 -21.26 -11.01 30.68
CA LEU A 373 -21.77 -11.60 29.44
C LEU A 373 -21.45 -13.11 29.32
N LEU A 374 -20.30 -13.54 29.83
CA LEU A 374 -19.97 -14.96 29.96
C LEU A 374 -20.91 -15.68 30.93
N GLN A 375 -21.23 -15.06 32.08
CA GLN A 375 -22.18 -15.61 33.04
C GLN A 375 -23.58 -15.74 32.44
N GLU A 376 -24.08 -14.73 31.71
CA GLU A 376 -25.38 -14.83 31.03
C GLU A 376 -25.43 -15.92 29.96
N ARG A 377 -24.34 -16.10 29.20
CA ARG A 377 -24.26 -17.20 28.21
C ARG A 377 -24.30 -18.56 28.86
N GLN A 378 -23.56 -18.75 29.96
CA GLN A 378 -23.58 -19.99 30.72
C GLN A 378 -24.98 -20.29 31.26
N LEU A 379 -25.64 -19.28 31.84
CA LEU A 379 -27.00 -19.40 32.36
C LEU A 379 -28.01 -19.78 31.26
N LYS A 380 -27.87 -19.17 30.07
CA LYS A 380 -28.69 -19.50 28.90
C LYS A 380 -28.49 -20.94 28.44
N GLU A 381 -27.26 -21.42 28.43
CA GLU A 381 -26.93 -22.79 28.05
C GLU A 381 -27.47 -23.81 29.06
N ASP A 382 -27.34 -23.54 30.36
CA ASP A 382 -27.90 -24.35 31.44
C ASP A 382 -29.45 -24.42 31.36
N LEU A 383 -30.11 -23.30 31.09
CA LEU A 383 -31.56 -23.23 30.86
C LEU A 383 -32.00 -24.06 29.64
N LEU A 384 -31.21 -24.05 28.57
CA LEU A 384 -31.49 -24.82 27.36
C LEU A 384 -31.35 -26.33 27.62
N GLN A 385 -30.28 -26.73 28.31
CA GLN A 385 -30.07 -28.13 28.73
C GLN A 385 -31.16 -28.60 29.69
N GLN A 386 -31.60 -27.75 30.62
CA GLN A 386 -32.70 -28.07 31.54
C GLN A 386 -34.02 -28.25 30.78
N THR A 387 -34.29 -27.43 29.76
CA THR A 387 -35.49 -27.53 28.92
C THR A 387 -35.47 -28.83 28.10
N GLU A 388 -34.34 -29.19 27.51
CA GLU A 388 -34.18 -30.46 26.79
C GLU A 388 -34.32 -31.68 27.70
N ALA A 389 -33.80 -31.61 28.93
CA ALA A 389 -33.94 -32.67 29.93
C ALA A 389 -35.40 -32.86 30.37
N VAL A 390 -36.15 -31.76 30.56
CA VAL A 390 -37.59 -31.81 30.87
C VAL A 390 -38.39 -32.43 29.72
N SER A 391 -38.07 -32.07 28.46
CA SER A 391 -38.72 -32.66 27.28
C SER A 391 -38.47 -34.17 27.19
N LYS A 392 -37.23 -34.62 27.39
CA LYS A 392 -36.89 -36.06 27.41
C LYS A 392 -37.58 -36.79 28.57
N PHE A 393 -37.67 -36.17 29.74
CA PHE A 393 -38.36 -36.75 30.89
C PHE A 393 -39.86 -36.95 30.60
N GLN A 394 -40.53 -35.96 30.02
CA GLN A 394 -41.95 -36.07 29.63
C GLN A 394 -42.18 -37.21 28.61
N GLU A 395 -41.31 -37.35 27.60
CA GLU A 395 -41.41 -38.48 26.65
C GLU A 395 -41.24 -39.84 27.33
N THR A 396 -40.32 -39.96 28.28
CA THR A 396 -40.12 -41.21 29.04
C THR A 396 -41.28 -41.52 29.99
N GLU A 397 -41.87 -40.50 30.62
CA GLU A 397 -43.04 -40.64 31.50
C GLU A 397 -44.28 -41.09 30.71
N GLN A 398 -44.48 -40.54 29.50
CA GLN A 398 -45.59 -40.90 28.64
C GLN A 398 -45.48 -42.35 28.15
N LYS A 399 -44.27 -42.81 27.81
CA LYS A 399 -43.98 -44.22 27.49
C LYS A 399 -44.23 -45.14 28.70
N ALA A 400 -43.84 -44.73 29.90
CA ALA A 400 -44.08 -45.50 31.12
C ALA A 400 -45.58 -45.64 31.43
N LYS A 401 -46.37 -44.57 31.29
CA LYS A 401 -47.84 -44.62 31.43
C LYS A 401 -48.48 -45.63 30.46
N THR A 402 -48.01 -45.67 29.22
CA THR A 402 -48.53 -46.63 28.22
C THR A 402 -48.19 -48.08 28.59
N VAL A 403 -47.04 -48.33 29.20
CA VAL A 403 -46.64 -49.67 29.68
C VAL A 403 -47.44 -50.09 30.91
N GLU A 404 -47.69 -49.18 31.85
CA GLU A 404 -48.52 -49.44 33.03
C GLU A 404 -49.96 -49.79 32.65
N GLU A 405 -50.55 -49.07 31.69
CA GLU A 405 -51.90 -49.38 31.17
C GLU A 405 -51.97 -50.79 30.54
N LYS A 406 -50.91 -51.19 29.81
CA LYS A 406 -50.82 -52.55 29.23
C LYS A 406 -50.71 -53.60 30.33
N PHE A 407 -49.92 -53.34 31.38
CA PHE A 407 -49.76 -54.26 32.51
C PHE A 407 -51.05 -54.40 33.33
N GLN A 408 -51.77 -53.29 33.56
CA GLN A 408 -53.05 -53.29 34.28
C GLN A 408 -54.13 -54.08 33.51
N LYS A 409 -54.20 -53.94 32.19
CA LYS A 409 -55.07 -54.77 31.33
C LYS A 409 -54.75 -56.26 31.45
N LEU A 410 -53.46 -56.63 31.48
CA LEU A 410 -53.03 -58.03 31.63
C LEU A 410 -53.40 -58.61 33.01
N LYS A 411 -53.27 -57.79 34.06
CA LYS A 411 -53.68 -58.13 35.44
C LYS A 411 -55.19 -58.37 35.54
N ASP A 412 -55.99 -57.56 34.86
CA ASP A 412 -57.45 -57.71 34.81
C ASP A 412 -57.87 -58.99 34.07
N ILE A 413 -57.17 -59.37 33.01
CA ILE A 413 -57.37 -60.66 32.31
C ILE A 413 -57.05 -61.83 33.24
N TYR A 414 -55.91 -61.78 33.95
CA TYR A 414 -55.55 -62.82 34.91
C TYR A 414 -56.54 -62.93 36.08
N ARG A 415 -57.09 -61.81 36.55
CA ARG A 415 -58.15 -61.80 37.57
C ARG A 415 -59.43 -62.46 37.05
N LYS A 416 -59.87 -62.12 35.84
CA LYS A 416 -61.06 -62.72 35.20
C LYS A 416 -60.90 -64.23 35.02
N LEU A 417 -59.73 -64.69 34.57
CA LEU A 417 -59.45 -66.11 34.38
C LEU A 417 -59.46 -66.89 35.71
N ARG A 418 -58.95 -66.29 36.78
CA ARG A 418 -58.99 -66.87 38.14
C ARG A 418 -60.41 -66.96 38.70
N GLU A 419 -61.23 -65.94 38.44
CA GLU A 419 -62.65 -65.92 38.84
C GLU A 419 -63.48 -66.96 38.09
N GLU A 420 -63.21 -67.19 36.80
CA GLU A 420 -63.85 -68.25 36.02
C GLU A 420 -63.44 -69.66 36.49
N HIS A 421 -62.16 -69.86 36.80
CA HIS A 421 -61.69 -71.14 37.35
C HIS A 421 -62.33 -71.46 38.71
N ILE A 422 -62.59 -70.45 39.55
CA ILE A 422 -63.32 -70.59 40.82
C ILE A 422 -64.82 -70.88 40.59
N LYS A 423 -65.43 -70.28 39.56
CA LYS A 423 -66.84 -70.56 39.18
C LYS A 423 -67.03 -71.99 38.65
N LEU A 424 -66.10 -72.49 37.83
CA LEU A 424 -66.15 -73.84 37.26
C LEU A 424 -66.02 -74.96 38.31
N ILE A 425 -65.27 -74.71 39.39
CA ILE A 425 -65.16 -75.66 40.52
C ILE A 425 -66.46 -75.74 41.33
N ARG A 426 -67.22 -74.63 41.44
CA ARG A 426 -68.53 -74.61 42.14
C ARG A 426 -69.66 -75.23 41.31
N GLN A 427 -69.59 -75.19 39.99
CA GLN A 427 -70.61 -75.77 39.10
C GLN A 427 -70.48 -77.30 38.89
N LYS A 428 -69.37 -77.92 39.31
CA LYS A 428 -69.11 -79.36 39.12
C LYS A 428 -69.75 -80.27 40.19
N ALA A 429 -70.35 -79.72 41.25
CA ALA A 429 -70.96 -80.50 42.34
C ALA A 429 -72.48 -80.74 42.20
N ASP A 430 -73.19 -79.91 41.43
CA ASP A 430 -74.68 -79.96 41.36
C ASP A 430 -75.23 -80.66 40.10
N VAL A 431 -74.39 -81.15 39.19
CA VAL A 431 -74.81 -81.72 37.88
C VAL A 431 -74.63 -83.25 37.79
N ASP A 432 -74.40 -83.92 38.92
CA ASP A 432 -74.23 -85.39 39.00
C ASP A 432 -75.54 -86.18 39.17
N LYS A 433 -76.73 -85.58 38.92
CA LYS A 433 -77.98 -86.33 39.11
C LYS A 433 -79.07 -86.23 38.06
N GLN A 434 -79.00 -85.36 37.06
CA GLN A 434 -80.05 -85.30 36.05
C GLN A 434 -79.50 -84.83 34.72
N LEU A 435 -79.35 -85.75 33.76
CA LEU A 435 -79.98 -85.69 32.43
C LEU A 435 -79.26 -86.62 31.43
N LEU A 436 -79.41 -87.92 31.67
CA LEU A 436 -78.80 -89.03 30.94
C LEU A 436 -79.49 -89.34 29.59
N SER A 437 -80.00 -88.36 28.84
CA SER A 437 -80.74 -88.69 27.60
C SER A 437 -80.90 -87.60 26.54
N ALA A 438 -79.93 -86.69 26.37
CA ALA A 438 -79.94 -85.79 25.20
C ALA A 438 -78.53 -85.46 24.63
N GLN A 439 -77.55 -86.32 24.89
CA GLN A 439 -76.28 -86.35 24.16
C GLN A 439 -76.42 -87.32 22.98
N SER A 440 -76.75 -86.79 21.79
CA SER A 440 -76.40 -87.45 20.52
C SER A 440 -76.48 -86.54 19.29
N MET A 441 -76.99 -85.30 19.38
CA MET A 441 -77.13 -84.43 18.19
C MET A 441 -76.51 -83.02 18.30
N SER A 442 -75.86 -82.65 19.41
CA SER A 442 -75.38 -81.27 19.65
C SER A 442 -73.88 -81.04 19.39
N ASP A 443 -73.04 -82.10 19.42
CA ASP A 443 -71.57 -81.95 19.41
C ASP A 443 -70.95 -81.54 18.05
N ALA A 444 -71.70 -81.62 16.96
CA ALA A 444 -71.24 -81.21 15.62
C ALA A 444 -71.49 -79.71 15.34
N ALA A 445 -72.54 -79.10 15.92
CA ALA A 445 -72.90 -77.71 15.67
C ALA A 445 -72.05 -76.71 16.49
N VAL A 446 -71.57 -77.11 17.67
CA VAL A 446 -70.80 -76.23 18.56
C VAL A 446 -69.35 -76.04 18.08
N ARG A 447 -68.74 -77.03 17.44
CA ARG A 447 -67.35 -76.92 16.93
C ARG A 447 -67.24 -76.00 15.70
N SER A 448 -68.26 -75.99 14.83
CA SER A 448 -68.29 -75.09 13.66
C SER A 448 -68.52 -73.63 14.05
N LYS A 449 -69.25 -73.35 15.14
CA LYS A 449 -69.50 -72.00 15.64
C LYS A 449 -68.26 -71.41 16.33
N ALA A 450 -67.54 -72.20 17.12
CA ALA A 450 -66.33 -71.76 17.81
C ALA A 450 -65.18 -71.40 16.85
N GLN A 451 -65.02 -72.13 15.73
CA GLN A 451 -64.03 -71.78 14.71
C GLN A 451 -64.40 -70.50 13.92
N ALA A 452 -65.69 -70.22 13.71
CA ALA A 452 -66.13 -69.00 13.03
C ALA A 452 -66.00 -67.75 13.93
N GLU A 453 -66.28 -67.86 15.23
CA GLU A 453 -66.17 -66.75 16.18
C GLU A 453 -64.70 -66.34 16.44
N SER A 454 -63.76 -67.30 16.51
CA SER A 454 -62.33 -67.00 16.63
C SER A 454 -61.79 -66.24 15.41
N ARG A 455 -62.25 -66.58 14.21
CA ARG A 455 -61.82 -65.94 12.96
C ARG A 455 -62.37 -64.52 12.80
N ILE A 456 -63.58 -64.26 13.31
CA ILE A 456 -64.18 -62.93 13.35
C ILE A 456 -63.44 -62.03 14.35
N GLN A 457 -63.03 -62.56 15.52
CA GLN A 457 -62.27 -61.78 16.50
C GLN A 457 -60.86 -61.43 16.02
N GLU A 458 -60.15 -62.34 15.35
CA GLU A 458 -58.85 -62.03 14.72
C GLU A 458 -58.97 -60.95 13.65
N LEU A 459 -59.95 -61.08 12.74
CA LEU A 459 -60.18 -60.08 11.68
C LEU A 459 -60.62 -58.72 12.22
N MET A 460 -61.33 -58.66 13.35
CA MET A 460 -61.70 -57.40 14.00
C MET A 460 -60.50 -56.71 14.68
N LEU A 461 -59.60 -57.49 15.30
CA LEU A 461 -58.39 -56.94 15.91
C LEU A 461 -57.43 -56.41 14.84
N GLU A 462 -57.27 -57.13 13.73
CA GLU A 462 -56.42 -56.73 12.60
C GLU A 462 -57.00 -55.49 11.90
N LYS A 463 -58.33 -55.41 11.74
CA LYS A 463 -59.01 -54.20 11.25
C LYS A 463 -58.82 -52.98 12.17
N SER A 464 -58.92 -53.17 13.49
CA SER A 464 -58.72 -52.07 14.45
C SER A 464 -57.28 -51.56 14.45
N GLN A 465 -56.29 -52.46 14.33
CA GLN A 465 -54.87 -52.09 14.28
C GLN A 465 -54.51 -51.39 12.96
N THR A 466 -55.10 -51.81 11.84
CA THR A 466 -54.90 -51.17 10.54
C THR A 466 -55.57 -49.79 10.47
N GLU A 467 -56.78 -49.62 11.04
CA GLU A 467 -57.44 -48.31 11.16
C GLU A 467 -56.65 -47.33 12.04
N GLU A 468 -56.11 -47.76 13.18
CA GLU A 468 -55.28 -46.90 14.04
C GLU A 468 -53.96 -46.49 13.36
N SER A 469 -53.29 -47.42 12.66
CA SER A 469 -52.06 -47.11 11.93
C SER A 469 -52.31 -46.15 10.76
N LEU A 470 -53.42 -46.31 10.05
CA LEU A 470 -53.81 -45.43 8.94
C LEU A 470 -54.20 -44.04 9.45
N GLN A 471 -54.91 -43.93 10.57
CA GLN A 471 -55.27 -42.65 11.19
C GLN A 471 -54.03 -41.91 11.68
N LYS A 472 -53.06 -42.61 12.27
CA LYS A 472 -51.81 -42.00 12.73
C LYS A 472 -50.98 -41.46 11.57
N SER A 473 -50.80 -42.25 10.52
CA SER A 473 -50.09 -41.83 9.30
C SER A 473 -50.79 -40.65 8.61
N SER A 474 -52.13 -40.64 8.57
CA SER A 474 -52.90 -39.51 8.03
C SER A 474 -52.70 -38.23 8.84
N ASN A 475 -52.67 -38.31 10.17
CA ASN A 475 -52.46 -37.14 11.03
C ASN A 475 -51.03 -36.58 10.90
N GLU A 476 -50.03 -37.46 10.79
CA GLU A 476 -48.63 -37.09 10.55
C GLU A 476 -48.46 -36.38 9.20
N ALA A 477 -49.05 -36.91 8.13
CA ALA A 477 -49.05 -36.27 6.81
C ALA A 477 -49.77 -34.91 6.82
N GLN A 478 -50.86 -34.78 7.57
CA GLN A 478 -51.59 -33.51 7.72
C GLN A 478 -50.73 -32.44 8.42
N ALA A 479 -50.00 -32.82 9.47
CA ALA A 479 -49.12 -31.91 10.22
C ALA A 479 -47.94 -31.44 9.36
N GLU A 480 -47.33 -32.35 8.59
CA GLU A 480 -46.24 -32.03 7.68
C GLU A 480 -46.69 -31.06 6.58
N LEU A 481 -47.90 -31.25 6.04
CA LEU A 481 -48.48 -30.37 5.01
C LEU A 481 -48.75 -28.95 5.55
N VAL A 482 -49.17 -28.81 6.82
CA VAL A 482 -49.34 -27.50 7.46
C VAL A 482 -47.98 -26.80 7.65
N HIS A 483 -46.96 -27.54 8.09
CA HIS A 483 -45.61 -26.99 8.27
C HIS A 483 -44.99 -26.52 6.95
N LEU A 484 -45.13 -27.31 5.87
CA LEU A 484 -44.68 -26.93 4.53
C LEU A 484 -45.38 -25.66 4.02
N LYS A 485 -46.69 -25.51 4.26
CA LYS A 485 -47.42 -24.30 3.88
C LYS A 485 -46.95 -23.06 4.63
N GLN A 486 -46.67 -23.18 5.93
CA GLN A 486 -46.14 -22.06 6.73
C GLN A 486 -44.75 -21.63 6.25
N SER A 487 -43.88 -22.61 5.97
CA SER A 487 -42.54 -22.34 5.40
C SER A 487 -42.62 -21.68 4.03
N GLN A 488 -43.54 -22.13 3.16
CA GLN A 488 -43.76 -21.52 1.85
C GLN A 488 -44.22 -20.05 1.94
N GLU A 489 -45.13 -19.73 2.86
CA GLU A 489 -45.61 -18.35 3.03
C GLU A 489 -44.51 -17.43 3.61
N ALA A 490 -43.69 -17.95 4.54
CA ALA A 490 -42.53 -17.22 5.06
C ALA A 490 -41.51 -16.90 3.96
N ALA A 491 -41.16 -17.89 3.13
CA ALA A 491 -40.25 -17.69 2.00
C ALA A 491 -40.81 -16.72 0.94
N LYS A 492 -42.14 -16.69 0.76
CA LYS A 492 -42.79 -15.75 -0.17
C LYS A 492 -42.74 -14.31 0.34
N SER A 493 -42.96 -14.10 1.64
CA SER A 493 -42.81 -12.79 2.29
C SER A 493 -41.37 -12.28 2.22
N GLU A 494 -40.39 -13.14 2.47
CA GLU A 494 -38.97 -12.80 2.35
C GLU A 494 -38.59 -12.40 0.91
N ASN A 495 -39.06 -13.14 -0.09
CA ASN A 495 -38.85 -12.80 -1.50
C ASN A 495 -39.47 -11.45 -1.88
N GLN A 496 -40.64 -11.10 -1.36
CA GLN A 496 -41.24 -9.77 -1.57
C GLN A 496 -40.39 -8.65 -0.94
N ASN A 497 -39.89 -8.86 0.27
CA ASN A 497 -39.01 -7.88 0.94
C ASN A 497 -37.69 -7.67 0.17
N LEU A 498 -37.11 -8.77 -0.35
CA LEU A 498 -35.92 -8.70 -1.20
C LEU A 498 -36.21 -7.96 -2.51
N ALA A 499 -37.35 -8.20 -3.15
CA ALA A 499 -37.76 -7.49 -4.37
C ALA A 499 -37.87 -5.97 -4.14
N CYS A 500 -38.55 -5.54 -3.07
CA CYS A 500 -38.64 -4.13 -2.69
C CYS A 500 -37.25 -3.51 -2.42
N LYS A 501 -36.34 -4.28 -1.80
CA LYS A 501 -34.98 -3.80 -1.54
C LYS A 501 -34.16 -3.64 -2.82
N VAL A 502 -34.31 -4.54 -3.78
CA VAL A 502 -33.68 -4.44 -5.10
C VAL A 502 -34.19 -3.21 -5.85
N GLU A 503 -35.49 -2.96 -5.84
CA GLU A 503 -36.09 -1.80 -6.51
C GLU A 503 -35.59 -0.48 -5.91
N TRP A 504 -35.49 -0.40 -4.57
CA TRP A 504 -34.90 0.75 -3.89
C TRP A 504 -33.43 0.95 -4.25
N LEU A 505 -32.62 -0.12 -4.27
CA LEU A 505 -31.21 -0.06 -4.66
C LEU A 505 -31.02 0.37 -6.12
N LEU A 506 -31.92 -0.05 -7.03
CA LEU A 506 -31.89 0.38 -8.42
C LEU A 506 -32.17 1.88 -8.56
N SER A 507 -33.11 2.42 -7.79
CA SER A 507 -33.39 3.86 -7.76
C SER A 507 -32.20 4.65 -7.21
N GLU A 508 -31.56 4.17 -6.14
CA GLU A 508 -30.39 4.84 -5.55
C GLU A 508 -29.19 4.79 -6.49
N LYS A 509 -28.96 3.64 -7.15
CA LYS A 509 -27.96 3.49 -8.20
C LYS A 509 -28.19 4.50 -9.34
N GLY A 510 -29.42 4.65 -9.83
CA GLY A 510 -29.73 5.63 -10.88
C GLY A 510 -29.46 7.07 -10.47
N SER A 511 -29.75 7.43 -9.21
CA SER A 511 -29.43 8.75 -8.65
C SER A 511 -27.92 9.01 -8.61
N VAL A 512 -27.13 8.03 -8.15
CA VAL A 512 -25.67 8.12 -8.09
C VAL A 512 -25.06 8.18 -9.49
N GLU A 513 -25.58 7.40 -10.45
CA GLU A 513 -25.14 7.45 -11.86
C GLU A 513 -25.39 8.83 -12.48
N SER A 514 -26.53 9.48 -12.18
CA SER A 514 -26.81 10.84 -12.62
C SER A 514 -25.83 11.86 -12.02
N GLN A 515 -25.57 11.78 -10.71
CA GLN A 515 -24.60 12.67 -10.06
C GLN A 515 -23.19 12.48 -10.61
N LEU A 516 -22.81 11.24 -10.93
CA LEU A 516 -21.52 10.94 -11.53
C LEU A 516 -21.41 11.55 -12.93
N GLN A 517 -22.47 11.49 -13.76
CA GLN A 517 -22.48 12.14 -15.07
C GLN A 517 -22.33 13.66 -14.96
N ASP A 518 -23.01 14.31 -14.00
CA ASP A 518 -22.90 15.74 -13.78
C ASP A 518 -21.47 16.15 -13.37
N VAL A 519 -20.84 15.38 -12.47
CA VAL A 519 -19.45 15.64 -12.05
C VAL A 519 -18.47 15.42 -13.20
N LEU A 520 -18.68 14.41 -14.04
CA LEU A 520 -17.85 14.20 -15.24
C LEU A 520 -17.97 15.36 -16.23
N ALA A 521 -19.18 15.85 -16.47
CA ALA A 521 -19.39 17.02 -17.34
C ALA A 521 -18.72 18.29 -16.76
N GLN A 522 -18.80 18.52 -15.45
CA GLN A 522 -18.11 19.63 -14.80
C GLN A 522 -16.58 19.51 -14.89
N LYS A 523 -16.05 18.29 -14.78
CA LYS A 523 -14.62 18.04 -14.94
C LYS A 523 -14.17 18.38 -16.37
N GLU A 524 -14.91 17.96 -17.38
CA GLU A 524 -14.58 18.27 -18.79
C GLU A 524 -14.58 19.79 -19.06
N ASP A 525 -15.54 20.54 -18.51
CA ASP A 525 -15.54 22.02 -18.60
C ASP A 525 -14.29 22.63 -17.94
N LEU A 526 -13.94 22.16 -16.74
CA LEU A 526 -12.75 22.63 -16.03
C LEU A 526 -11.46 22.31 -16.79
N ASP A 527 -11.34 21.12 -17.40
CA ASP A 527 -10.18 20.74 -18.20
C ASP A 527 -10.02 21.63 -19.45
N VAL A 528 -11.13 21.99 -20.11
CA VAL A 528 -11.11 22.94 -21.24
C VAL A 528 -10.68 24.33 -20.79
N ARG A 529 -11.23 24.83 -19.67
CA ARG A 529 -10.86 26.14 -19.12
C ARG A 529 -9.40 26.19 -18.70
N LEU A 530 -8.89 25.12 -18.10
CA LEU A 530 -7.49 25.03 -17.68
C LEU A 530 -6.56 25.12 -18.90
N LYS A 531 -6.84 24.37 -19.97
CA LYS A 531 -6.08 24.48 -21.24
C LYS A 531 -6.11 25.88 -21.86
N ASP A 532 -7.26 26.56 -21.86
CA ASP A 532 -7.37 27.93 -22.37
C ASP A 532 -6.50 28.89 -21.54
N THR A 533 -6.57 28.79 -20.20
CA THR A 533 -5.73 29.61 -19.31
C THR A 533 -4.24 29.37 -19.47
N GLU A 534 -3.80 28.12 -19.65
CA GLU A 534 -2.41 27.77 -19.92
C GLU A 534 -1.92 28.33 -21.27
N GLY A 535 -2.79 28.29 -22.30
CA GLY A 535 -2.53 28.91 -23.59
C GLY A 535 -2.34 30.42 -23.46
N ARG A 536 -3.24 31.09 -22.75
CA ARG A 536 -3.16 32.54 -22.49
C ARG A 536 -1.92 32.92 -21.68
N MET A 537 -1.51 32.11 -20.69
CA MET A 537 -0.29 32.36 -19.93
C MET A 537 0.95 32.31 -20.83
N LYS A 538 1.08 31.29 -21.69
CA LYS A 538 2.20 31.18 -22.63
C LYS A 538 2.25 32.35 -23.61
N GLU A 539 1.10 32.80 -24.11
CA GLU A 539 1.01 33.96 -25.00
C GLU A 539 1.48 35.24 -24.29
N LEU A 540 1.02 35.46 -23.04
CA LEU A 540 1.42 36.61 -22.23
C LEU A 540 2.92 36.58 -21.88
N GLU A 541 3.47 35.41 -21.56
CA GLU A 541 4.91 35.26 -21.30
C GLU A 541 5.75 35.59 -22.53
N SER A 542 5.36 35.11 -23.72
CA SER A 542 6.04 35.42 -24.98
C SER A 542 6.00 36.92 -25.28
N ARG A 543 4.82 37.54 -25.12
CA ARG A 543 4.66 38.99 -25.31
C ARG A 543 5.52 39.80 -24.34
N LEU A 544 5.58 39.40 -23.07
CA LEU A 544 6.39 40.07 -22.07
C LEU A 544 7.89 39.96 -22.36
N GLN A 545 8.37 38.81 -22.86
CA GLN A 545 9.76 38.64 -23.27
C GLN A 545 10.12 39.54 -24.46
N GLU A 546 9.23 39.61 -25.47
CA GLU A 546 9.41 40.48 -26.63
C GLU A 546 9.41 41.97 -26.24
N GLU A 547 8.47 42.41 -25.39
CA GLU A 547 8.44 43.78 -24.88
C GLU A 547 9.70 44.13 -24.08
N LYS A 548 10.20 43.21 -23.23
CA LYS A 548 11.46 43.40 -22.50
C LYS A 548 12.65 43.55 -23.44
N PHE A 549 12.77 42.69 -24.45
CA PHE A 549 13.84 42.77 -25.43
C PHE A 549 13.81 44.10 -26.20
N ASN A 550 12.64 44.48 -26.70
CA ASN A 550 12.44 45.74 -27.42
C ASN A 550 12.79 46.95 -26.54
N ARG A 551 12.43 46.92 -25.25
CA ARG A 551 12.76 48.01 -24.32
C ARG A 551 14.25 48.13 -24.05
N LEU A 552 14.94 47.01 -23.83
CA LEU A 552 16.39 46.98 -23.63
C LEU A 552 17.14 47.47 -24.87
N TYR A 553 16.70 47.04 -26.05
CA TYR A 553 17.24 47.48 -27.33
C TYR A 553 17.10 49.00 -27.51
N GLN A 554 15.91 49.57 -27.26
CA GLN A 554 15.70 51.02 -27.32
C GLN A 554 16.61 51.80 -26.37
N LEU A 555 16.84 51.28 -25.16
CA LEU A 555 17.73 51.91 -24.19
C LEU A 555 19.19 51.91 -24.68
N LEU A 556 19.66 50.81 -25.26
CA LEU A 556 21.00 50.70 -25.83
C LEU A 556 21.20 51.68 -27.00
N VAL A 557 20.24 51.75 -27.93
CA VAL A 557 20.27 52.71 -29.04
C VAL A 557 20.33 54.14 -28.53
N THR A 558 19.53 54.45 -27.50
CA THR A 558 19.54 55.78 -26.87
C THR A 558 20.91 56.08 -26.24
N CYS A 559 21.50 55.12 -25.53
CA CYS A 559 22.83 55.26 -24.94
C CYS A 559 23.91 55.54 -25.99
N ILE A 560 23.93 54.77 -27.08
CA ILE A 560 24.89 54.96 -28.19
C ILE A 560 24.69 56.34 -28.84
N SER A 561 23.46 56.77 -29.06
CA SER A 561 23.15 58.10 -29.61
C SER A 561 23.63 59.23 -28.69
N GLN A 562 23.47 59.09 -27.37
CA GLN A 562 23.99 60.07 -26.40
C GLN A 562 25.52 60.08 -26.37
N ALA A 563 26.16 58.91 -26.41
CA ALA A 563 27.61 58.77 -26.49
C ALA A 563 28.18 59.44 -27.76
N GLU A 564 27.53 59.25 -28.91
CA GLU A 564 27.87 59.96 -30.16
C GLU A 564 27.72 61.48 -30.00
N GLY A 565 26.66 61.94 -29.34
CA GLY A 565 26.42 63.35 -29.04
C GLY A 565 27.52 64.00 -28.17
N VAL A 566 28.04 63.29 -27.16
CA VAL A 566 29.16 63.75 -26.33
C VAL A 566 30.41 63.99 -27.16
N VAL A 567 30.77 63.01 -28.00
CA VAL A 567 31.93 63.13 -28.89
C VAL A 567 31.72 64.27 -29.89
N GLN A 568 30.52 64.39 -30.46
CA GLN A 568 30.16 65.49 -31.37
C GLN A 568 30.28 66.86 -30.72
N LYS A 569 29.85 67.02 -29.47
CA LYS A 569 29.98 68.28 -28.75
C LYS A 569 31.46 68.67 -28.58
N SER A 570 32.32 67.74 -28.18
CA SER A 570 33.75 68.00 -28.05
C SER A 570 34.39 68.42 -29.36
N ILE A 571 33.96 67.86 -30.49
CA ILE A 571 34.43 68.26 -31.82
C ILE A 571 34.03 69.71 -32.11
N HIS A 572 32.79 70.10 -31.85
CA HIS A 572 32.33 71.48 -32.03
C HIS A 572 33.06 72.47 -31.12
N GLU A 573 33.41 72.06 -29.90
CA GLU A 573 34.21 72.88 -28.98
C GLU A 573 35.62 73.14 -29.52
N VAL A 574 36.23 72.25 -30.31
CA VAL A 574 37.55 72.52 -30.92
C VAL A 574 37.56 73.80 -31.77
N ASP A 575 36.44 74.15 -32.39
CA ASP A 575 36.26 75.38 -33.18
C ASP A 575 35.92 76.62 -32.33
N ASN A 576 35.71 76.46 -31.02
CA ASN A 576 35.41 77.55 -30.10
C ASN A 576 36.65 78.45 -29.95
N PRO A 577 36.58 79.76 -30.30
CA PRO A 577 37.71 80.67 -30.18
C PRO A 577 38.31 80.74 -28.76
N ALA A 578 37.50 80.47 -27.73
CA ALA A 578 37.96 80.43 -26.34
C ALA A 578 38.98 79.32 -26.08
N ILE A 579 38.94 78.22 -26.84
CA ILE A 579 39.85 77.08 -26.68
C ILE A 579 41.25 77.37 -27.24
N SER A 580 41.38 78.34 -28.16
CA SER A 580 42.69 78.79 -28.65
C SER A 580 43.60 79.37 -27.55
N ALA A 581 43.03 79.84 -26.44
CA ALA A 581 43.76 80.34 -25.28
C ALA A 581 44.17 79.23 -24.29
N VAL A 582 43.69 78.00 -24.49
CA VAL A 582 43.96 76.85 -23.60
C VAL A 582 45.11 76.02 -24.19
N THR A 583 46.05 75.64 -23.33
CA THR A 583 47.23 74.85 -23.71
C THR A 583 47.33 73.55 -22.92
N CYS A 584 47.85 72.50 -23.57
CA CYS A 584 48.15 71.23 -22.94
C CYS A 584 49.61 70.82 -23.23
N THR A 585 50.24 70.11 -22.29
CA THR A 585 51.60 69.59 -22.49
C THR A 585 51.57 68.36 -23.41
N PRO A 586 52.51 68.23 -24.37
CA PRO A 586 52.59 67.08 -25.25
C PRO A 586 52.71 65.74 -24.53
N ASP A 587 53.33 65.72 -23.35
CA ASP A 587 53.49 64.52 -22.54
C ASP A 587 52.18 64.07 -21.88
N TYR A 588 51.36 65.01 -21.42
CA TYR A 588 50.01 64.68 -20.92
C TYR A 588 49.13 64.14 -22.04
N PHE A 589 49.12 64.79 -23.21
CA PHE A 589 48.36 64.32 -24.36
C PHE A 589 48.81 62.93 -24.83
N ARG A 590 50.12 62.64 -24.84
CA ARG A 590 50.64 61.30 -25.15
C ARG A 590 50.14 60.26 -24.14
N GLY A 591 50.05 60.62 -22.85
CA GLY A 591 49.51 59.76 -21.80
C GLY A 591 48.02 59.39 -21.97
N LEU A 592 47.27 60.09 -22.81
CA LEU A 592 45.86 59.78 -23.09
C LEU A 592 45.66 58.70 -24.15
N ILE A 593 46.69 58.36 -24.94
CA ILE A 593 46.58 57.41 -26.06
C ILE A 593 46.28 55.99 -25.54
N GLU A 594 47.04 55.52 -24.55
CA GLU A 594 46.89 54.16 -24.02
C GLU A 594 45.52 53.91 -23.36
N PRO A 595 45.00 54.80 -22.49
CA PRO A 595 43.64 54.66 -21.94
C PRO A 595 42.54 54.60 -23.02
N VAL A 596 42.64 55.44 -24.06
CA VAL A 596 41.67 55.45 -25.18
C VAL A 596 41.74 54.14 -25.95
N GLN A 597 42.94 53.65 -26.25
CA GLN A 597 43.14 52.40 -26.99
C GLN A 597 42.64 51.18 -26.21
N ASN A 598 42.90 51.12 -24.90
CA ASN A 598 42.41 50.05 -24.03
C ASN A 598 40.87 50.06 -23.97
N SER A 599 40.26 51.24 -23.78
CA SER A 599 38.81 51.37 -23.74
C SER A 599 38.12 50.98 -25.06
N LEU A 600 38.74 51.27 -26.21
CA LEU A 600 38.24 50.83 -27.52
C LEU A 600 38.32 49.30 -27.69
N ASN A 601 39.37 48.65 -27.18
CA ASN A 601 39.48 47.19 -27.17
C ASN A 601 38.43 46.55 -26.25
N ASP A 602 38.19 47.15 -25.08
CA ASP A 602 37.17 46.72 -24.12
C ASP A 602 35.75 46.87 -24.66
N LEU A 603 35.48 47.91 -25.46
CA LEU A 603 34.22 48.05 -26.19
C LEU A 603 34.04 46.95 -27.24
N GLY A 604 35.10 46.60 -27.96
CA GLY A 604 35.08 45.50 -28.94
C GLY A 604 34.84 44.13 -28.31
N SER A 605 35.38 43.89 -27.11
CA SER A 605 35.18 42.64 -26.37
C SER A 605 33.79 42.57 -25.72
N SER A 606 33.29 43.68 -25.14
CA SER A 606 31.94 43.73 -24.56
C SER A 606 30.85 43.59 -25.61
N TYR A 607 31.06 44.12 -26.82
CA TYR A 607 30.18 43.89 -27.96
C TYR A 607 30.05 42.40 -28.32
N LYS A 608 31.18 41.68 -28.43
CA LYS A 608 31.18 40.23 -28.73
C LYS A 608 30.49 39.41 -27.64
N SER A 609 30.69 39.82 -26.38
CA SER A 609 30.05 39.20 -25.22
C SER A 609 28.54 39.39 -25.27
N PHE A 610 28.07 40.61 -25.54
CA PHE A 610 26.64 40.91 -25.67
C PHE A 610 25.98 40.22 -26.86
N TYR A 611 26.67 40.11 -28.00
CA TYR A 611 26.18 39.37 -29.17
C TYR A 611 25.95 37.88 -28.87
N SER A 612 26.77 37.31 -27.98
CA SER A 612 26.65 35.90 -27.56
C SER A 612 25.66 35.72 -26.40
N ASN A 613 25.43 36.75 -25.60
CA ASN A 613 24.57 36.73 -24.42
C ASN A 613 23.96 38.12 -24.15
N SER A 614 22.65 38.25 -24.36
CA SER A 614 21.92 39.51 -24.15
C SER A 614 21.91 40.01 -22.70
N ALA A 615 22.24 39.16 -21.71
CA ALA A 615 22.36 39.57 -20.32
C ALA A 615 23.63 40.42 -20.05
N ALA A 616 24.60 40.44 -20.97
CA ALA A 616 25.83 41.24 -20.83
C ALA A 616 25.66 42.72 -21.26
N ILE A 617 24.43 43.21 -21.37
CA ILE A 617 24.10 44.56 -21.86
C ILE A 617 24.71 45.67 -20.99
N ASP A 618 24.78 45.47 -19.67
CA ASP A 618 25.26 46.48 -18.73
C ASP A 618 26.74 46.83 -18.98
N ASN A 619 27.55 45.81 -19.25
CA ASN A 619 28.97 45.97 -19.57
C ASN A 619 29.16 46.69 -20.92
N LEU A 620 28.31 46.39 -21.90
CA LEU A 620 28.33 47.09 -23.18
C LEU A 620 27.99 48.57 -23.01
N VAL A 621 26.91 48.89 -22.28
CA VAL A 621 26.48 50.26 -21.98
C VAL A 621 27.60 51.04 -21.27
N GLN A 622 28.23 50.44 -20.26
CA GLN A 622 29.32 51.06 -19.52
C GLN A 622 30.53 51.39 -20.42
N ASN A 623 30.93 50.46 -21.29
CA ASN A 623 32.06 50.68 -22.19
C ASN A 623 31.76 51.72 -23.29
N VAL A 624 30.52 51.77 -23.80
CA VAL A 624 30.08 52.80 -24.75
C VAL A 624 30.23 54.20 -24.15
N ILE A 625 29.79 54.39 -22.90
CA ILE A 625 29.88 55.68 -22.19
C ILE A 625 31.36 56.04 -21.92
N CYS A 626 32.15 55.07 -21.45
CA CYS A 626 33.56 55.27 -21.12
C CYS A 626 34.38 55.70 -22.35
N VAL A 627 34.23 54.99 -23.48
CA VAL A 627 34.90 55.34 -24.75
C VAL A 627 34.51 56.74 -25.17
N ALA A 628 33.23 57.10 -25.14
CA ALA A 628 32.79 58.43 -25.55
C ALA A 628 33.44 59.56 -24.72
N GLN A 629 33.55 59.38 -23.41
CA GLN A 629 34.18 60.37 -22.52
C GLN A 629 35.70 60.47 -22.75
N LEU A 630 36.40 59.33 -22.88
CA LEU A 630 37.85 59.31 -23.10
C LEU A 630 38.21 59.90 -24.46
N VAL A 631 37.46 59.56 -25.50
CA VAL A 631 37.63 60.11 -26.86
C VAL A 631 37.31 61.61 -26.88
N ALA A 632 36.23 62.03 -26.23
CA ALA A 632 35.87 63.45 -26.10
C ALA A 632 36.99 64.28 -25.44
N ASN A 633 37.61 63.76 -24.37
CA ASN A 633 38.76 64.39 -23.72
C ASN A 633 39.99 64.39 -24.63
N TYR A 634 40.28 63.26 -25.28
CA TYR A 634 41.39 63.14 -26.22
C TYR A 634 41.34 64.19 -27.34
N ILE A 635 40.16 64.39 -27.95
CA ILE A 635 39.94 65.38 -29.02
C ILE A 635 40.24 66.79 -28.51
N LEU A 636 39.68 67.16 -27.35
CA LEU A 636 39.88 68.50 -26.79
C LEU A 636 41.34 68.75 -26.43
N GLN A 637 42.02 67.78 -25.81
CA GLN A 637 43.44 67.91 -25.45
C GLN A 637 44.38 67.88 -26.65
N GLY A 638 43.99 67.22 -27.73
CA GLY A 638 44.70 67.27 -29.01
C GLY A 638 44.72 68.69 -29.58
N LYS A 639 43.57 69.40 -29.51
CA LYS A 639 43.48 70.82 -29.90
C LYS A 639 44.33 71.70 -28.99
N THR A 640 44.17 71.61 -27.68
CA THR A 640 44.93 72.48 -26.74
C THR A 640 46.43 72.21 -26.80
N THR A 641 46.87 71.00 -27.12
CA THR A 641 48.30 70.68 -27.36
C THR A 641 48.81 71.31 -28.66
N SER A 642 47.96 71.42 -29.69
CA SER A 642 48.34 72.09 -30.94
C SER A 642 48.62 73.58 -30.77
N ASN A 643 47.92 74.24 -29.85
CA ASN A 643 48.12 75.66 -29.52
C ASN A 643 49.49 75.93 -28.87
N THR A 644 50.15 74.90 -28.31
CA THR A 644 51.49 74.98 -27.73
C THR A 644 52.60 74.96 -28.80
N SER A 645 52.25 74.75 -30.07
CA SER A 645 53.25 74.70 -31.15
C SER A 645 53.77 76.09 -31.52
N PRO A 646 55.10 76.30 -31.61
CA PRO A 646 55.67 77.56 -32.10
C PRO A 646 55.49 77.73 -33.63
N ASP A 647 55.10 76.67 -34.35
CA ASP A 647 54.76 76.69 -35.78
C ASP A 647 53.25 76.48 -35.93
N ILE A 648 52.56 77.55 -36.33
CA ILE A 648 51.09 77.58 -36.48
C ILE A 648 50.64 76.56 -37.53
N GLU A 649 51.34 76.46 -38.68
CA GLU A 649 50.98 75.50 -39.73
C GLU A 649 51.19 74.04 -39.29
N PHE A 650 52.19 73.79 -38.45
CA PHE A 650 52.41 72.47 -37.86
C PHE A 650 51.34 72.13 -36.81
N GLY A 651 50.97 73.10 -35.97
CA GLY A 651 49.89 72.97 -34.99
C GLY A 651 48.55 72.67 -35.65
N GLU A 652 48.17 73.44 -36.67
CA GLU A 652 46.93 73.25 -37.43
C GLU A 652 46.88 71.88 -38.13
N ARG A 653 47.96 71.46 -38.79
CA ARG A 653 48.05 70.12 -39.40
C ARG A 653 47.91 68.99 -38.38
N ARG A 654 48.40 69.17 -37.14
CA ARG A 654 48.23 68.20 -36.06
C ARG A 654 46.81 68.18 -35.53
N CYS A 655 46.17 69.34 -35.39
CA CYS A 655 44.76 69.44 -35.04
C CYS A 655 43.87 68.75 -36.09
N GLU A 656 44.17 68.93 -37.38
CA GLU A 656 43.47 68.26 -38.47
C GLU A 656 43.66 66.74 -38.47
N ARG A 657 44.83 66.24 -38.06
CA ARG A 657 45.04 64.78 -37.90
C ARG A 657 44.21 64.20 -36.76
N VAL A 658 44.10 64.91 -35.63
CA VAL A 658 43.20 64.50 -34.53
C VAL A 658 41.74 64.51 -34.99
N ARG A 659 41.36 65.38 -35.94
CA ARG A 659 40.06 65.37 -36.64
C ARG A 659 39.92 64.29 -37.74
N CYS A 660 41.01 63.74 -38.27
CA CYS A 660 40.95 62.64 -39.24
C CYS A 660 40.79 61.27 -38.57
N ASP A 661 41.45 61.07 -37.41
CA ASP A 661 41.25 59.88 -36.57
C ASP A 661 39.80 59.83 -36.01
N GLU A 662 39.13 60.99 -35.94
CA GLU A 662 37.72 61.19 -35.58
C GLU A 662 36.72 60.64 -36.61
N GLU A 663 36.88 60.92 -37.91
CA GLU A 663 35.94 60.44 -38.95
C GLU A 663 35.92 58.90 -38.98
N THR A 664 37.06 58.28 -38.65
CA THR A 664 37.20 56.83 -38.46
C THR A 664 36.43 56.33 -37.23
N MET A 665 36.50 57.03 -36.11
CA MET A 665 35.72 56.69 -34.89
C MET A 665 34.22 56.95 -35.06
N ARG A 666 33.81 58.03 -35.74
CA ARG A 666 32.41 58.28 -36.12
C ARG A 666 31.85 57.20 -37.04
N ARG A 667 32.65 56.73 -38.01
CA ARG A 667 32.27 55.59 -38.85
C ARG A 667 32.18 54.31 -38.03
N MET A 668 33.01 54.13 -37.02
CA MET A 668 32.92 53.00 -36.09
C MET A 668 31.60 53.03 -35.31
N PHE A 669 31.25 54.13 -34.64
CA PHE A 669 29.99 54.27 -33.91
C PHE A 669 28.76 54.14 -34.82
N ARG A 670 28.78 54.75 -36.02
CA ARG A 670 27.69 54.61 -37.01
C ARG A 670 27.61 53.20 -37.61
N SER A 671 28.74 52.51 -37.75
CA SER A 671 28.75 51.10 -38.19
C SER A 671 28.21 50.19 -37.11
N PHE A 672 28.51 50.45 -35.83
CA PHE A 672 27.87 49.77 -34.72
C PHE A 672 26.35 49.95 -34.80
N VAL A 673 25.83 51.19 -34.86
CA VAL A 673 24.38 51.45 -34.98
C VAL A 673 23.75 50.78 -36.21
N LYS A 674 24.43 50.73 -37.36
CA LYS A 674 23.94 50.05 -38.57
C LYS A 674 23.93 48.53 -38.44
N ILE A 675 24.94 47.94 -37.82
CA ILE A 675 24.98 46.49 -37.53
C ILE A 675 23.82 46.11 -36.59
N TRP A 676 23.36 47.04 -35.75
CA TRP A 676 22.21 46.86 -34.85
C TRP A 676 20.84 47.10 -35.49
N GLN A 677 20.73 47.70 -36.69
CA GLN A 677 19.45 48.04 -37.37
C GLN A 677 18.97 46.97 -38.36
N THR A 678 19.79 45.98 -38.68
CA THR A 678 19.38 44.77 -39.40
C THR A 678 19.17 43.64 -38.39
N PRO A 679 18.01 42.96 -38.42
CA PRO A 679 17.70 41.87 -37.48
C PRO A 679 18.70 40.72 -37.54
#